data_AF-A0A944WTN6-F1
#
_entry.id   AF-A0A944WTN6-F1
#
_cell.length_a   1.000
_cell.length_b   1.000
_cell.length_c   1.000
_cell.angle_alpha   90.00
_cell.angle_beta   90.00
_cell.angle_gamma   90.00
#
_symmetry.space_group_name_H-M   'P 1'
#
loop_
_entity.id
_entity.type
_entity.pdbx_description
1 polymer ?
#
loop_
_entity_poly.entity_id
_entity_poly.type
_entity_poly.pdbx_seq_one_letter_code
_entity_poly.pdbx_strand_id
1 'polypeptide(L)'
;MADIPISAVTRRVQYTVGGTDTGPYSFTFNVLADTDLAVYLNSTLKTITTHYTVSLNANGTGSITLTSSPLTTDIVTIISAVPIARVSDYTTGGDFTAAAVNADLDKQTIFSQQLSERIDRSLKSATSESAVTDWDLPAPEAEKALKWNSAGTALENSTDDIDSSATDAAASAAAALVSENAAAADAVLTAADVVTVAADLVATNQDTIDTAADLVATNQDTIDTAADVVLTAADVVSAESAAGAVAVPFTFDNSTSMADPGTGDFRFNNATVGSVTAITLDANSADTGNPDVSDFIATWGASDSGDKAHITFKKSGTPATFATFKITAAVTDNTTHLELTVTHVDSNGTWTAADKAYVAWTRTGDAGAASPSASETVEGIVETATQGEVDAGTDALRYVTPATLANTTVVGGDPAAFSGVIETDATYVATTQPFVMPDGSGTYIATVKDAGADGTVELWKVDTSDVVAGSATASVTLTGAATVTSIAESMGYIIVGSEDGIHIIHKYDTGSWAEATTGWPRSLSTSTTPALVNNDVQRVAATVGWDVPAKDPRTGGIIPTFGIHYGTGTASHSSLSPDGTISSRTATANANLGIAAVSGGFIHADTTSRMLHSNRWFQMDNDETVIQNSSGAPYTFHPDNNLAGADGSWGSKAAIASAEGLGLIYPHGNEAHGTGSGATITAAINRTYNTGCMVDDIRGAWLANSATADRSYKANTLTENGTVPSASADGASGELLCYGPYTGSNYSYLPTSTDLDFGTGDMSIITWFKLTTATTYERLVRRRASGGGGPLWELRMTATGTMYGYVNDGSVGGVAETTESYDDGVWHMAVMTFTGSDDITTVYVNGTQRAQVDNATMGTLDMTAAPCGIGSDGQTLGSTPFSGQMALTRISATAPSAAQIRAMYEAEKGMFETGALVLLQSGTTDAVLDVDVDPNGKVAVTQTDSMTIWDGLTCTTQATLGANTAFEHLKSWNDTLIEVGATDLSISRPAEVIRTVFDEVKVLQDQFAGVDLSKAAAWIIWEIGYGGNPIAASYNIESASTAGTGIGDIVFATPFKAGNASNSDMSYAVAASASNGTTPGWGIGFDQSNSDANGCRLLTDNASDTAGNLNVITAVFFGELEGE
;
A
#
# COMPACT_ATOMS: atom_id res chain seq x y z
N MET A 1 69.09 -75.93 -17.50
CA MET A 1 67.65 -75.83 -17.20
C MET A 1 66.92 -76.79 -18.12
N ALA A 2 65.84 -77.43 -17.64
CA ALA A 2 64.94 -78.14 -18.53
C ALA A 2 64.29 -77.12 -19.50
N ASP A 3 64.16 -77.49 -20.77
CA ASP A 3 63.48 -76.70 -21.79
C ASP A 3 61.98 -76.72 -21.50
N ILE A 4 61.40 -75.58 -21.08
CA ILE A 4 60.00 -75.50 -20.65
C ILE A 4 59.21 -74.71 -21.69
N PRO A 5 58.30 -75.33 -22.47
CA PRO A 5 57.50 -74.60 -23.44
C PRO A 5 56.53 -73.63 -22.73
N ILE A 6 56.68 -72.32 -23.00
CA ILE A 6 55.78 -71.29 -22.45
C ILE A 6 54.50 -71.24 -23.26
N SER A 7 53.39 -71.70 -22.66
CA SER A 7 52.08 -71.75 -23.31
C SER A 7 51.32 -70.42 -23.21
N ALA A 8 50.42 -70.17 -24.16
CA ALA A 8 49.56 -68.98 -24.17
C ALA A 8 48.37 -69.16 -23.21
N VAL A 9 48.55 -68.75 -21.95
CA VAL A 9 47.53 -68.86 -20.90
C VAL A 9 47.55 -67.63 -19.99
N THR A 10 46.39 -67.33 -19.37
CA THR A 10 46.29 -66.26 -18.37
C THR A 10 47.20 -66.58 -17.18
N ARG A 11 48.08 -65.65 -16.83
CA ARG A 11 49.10 -65.84 -15.79
C ARG A 11 48.60 -65.55 -14.37
N ARG A 12 47.30 -65.69 -14.14
CA ARG A 12 46.59 -65.50 -12.88
C ARG A 12 45.48 -66.53 -12.76
N VAL A 13 45.31 -67.08 -11.56
CA VAL A 13 44.20 -67.95 -11.19
C VAL A 13 43.70 -67.57 -9.81
N GLN A 14 42.40 -67.73 -9.59
CA GLN A 14 41.76 -67.50 -8.29
C GLN A 14 40.93 -68.70 -7.87
N TYR A 15 40.94 -68.96 -6.57
CA TYR A 15 40.15 -70.00 -5.92
C TYR A 15 39.38 -69.38 -4.76
N THR A 16 38.06 -69.53 -4.74
CA THR A 16 37.27 -69.33 -3.51
C THR A 16 37.42 -70.58 -2.66
N VAL A 17 37.87 -70.43 -1.42
CA VAL A 17 38.12 -71.61 -0.58
C VAL A 17 36.83 -72.08 0.10
N GLY A 18 36.44 -73.32 -0.16
CA GLY A 18 35.21 -73.92 0.38
C GLY A 18 35.30 -74.49 1.81
N GLY A 19 36.22 -74.03 2.66
CA GLY A 19 36.46 -74.61 3.99
C GLY A 19 37.88 -74.42 4.51
N THR A 20 38.31 -75.28 5.44
CA THR A 20 39.69 -75.31 5.97
C THR A 20 40.71 -75.95 5.01
N ASP A 21 40.35 -76.12 3.73
CA ASP A 21 41.17 -76.75 2.71
C ASP A 21 42.42 -75.89 2.45
N THR A 22 43.60 -76.50 2.52
CA THR A 22 44.88 -75.82 2.28
C THR A 22 45.40 -76.03 0.85
N GLY A 23 44.66 -76.73 0.00
CA GLY A 23 45.05 -77.05 -1.38
C GLY A 23 45.36 -78.55 -1.56
N PRO A 24 45.90 -78.96 -2.72
CA PRO A 24 46.67 -78.14 -3.65
C PRO A 24 45.83 -77.26 -4.59
N TYR A 25 46.14 -75.97 -4.63
CA TYR A 25 45.58 -75.02 -5.60
C TYR A 25 46.47 -74.97 -6.83
N SER A 26 45.95 -75.43 -7.96
CA SER A 26 46.73 -75.56 -9.18
C SER A 26 46.91 -74.23 -9.90
N PHE A 27 47.96 -74.11 -10.70
CA PHE A 27 48.10 -73.04 -11.68
C PHE A 27 48.60 -73.63 -12.99
N THR A 28 48.02 -73.15 -14.09
CA THR A 28 48.23 -73.72 -15.43
C THR A 28 49.27 -72.96 -16.25
N PHE A 29 49.73 -71.80 -15.77
CA PHE A 29 50.79 -71.03 -16.42
C PHE A 29 52.18 -71.55 -16.03
N ASN A 30 53.11 -71.54 -17.00
CA ASN A 30 54.45 -72.06 -16.81
C ASN A 30 55.34 -71.05 -16.06
N VAL A 31 55.98 -71.45 -14.97
CA VAL A 31 57.03 -70.71 -14.25
C VAL A 31 58.38 -71.44 -14.33
N LEU A 32 59.48 -70.72 -14.06
CA LEU A 32 60.84 -71.27 -14.20
C LEU A 32 61.44 -71.69 -12.86
N ALA A 33 61.00 -71.06 -11.77
CA ALA A 33 61.33 -71.40 -10.39
C ALA A 33 60.10 -71.31 -9.48
N ASP A 34 60.16 -71.89 -8.29
CA ASP A 34 59.09 -71.83 -7.29
C ASP A 34 58.87 -70.40 -6.76
N THR A 35 59.93 -69.58 -6.74
CA THR A 35 59.92 -68.17 -6.35
C THR A 35 59.26 -67.23 -7.37
N ASP A 36 58.91 -67.72 -8.56
CA ASP A 36 58.35 -66.91 -9.66
C ASP A 36 56.82 -66.67 -9.52
N LEU A 37 56.29 -66.87 -8.32
CA LEU A 37 54.88 -66.75 -7.99
C LEU A 37 54.68 -65.72 -6.88
N ALA A 38 53.60 -64.95 -7.00
CA ALA A 38 53.02 -64.22 -5.89
C ALA A 38 51.68 -64.84 -5.54
N VAL A 39 51.50 -65.17 -4.26
CA VAL A 39 50.24 -65.71 -3.74
C VAL A 39 49.65 -64.70 -2.78
N TYR A 40 48.40 -64.33 -3.01
CA TYR A 40 47.64 -63.48 -2.12
C TYR A 40 46.53 -64.30 -1.48
N LEU A 41 46.30 -64.07 -0.19
CA LEU A 41 45.06 -64.45 0.46
C LEU A 41 44.24 -63.18 0.65
N ASN A 42 43.10 -63.10 -0.02
CA ASN A 42 42.36 -61.86 -0.24
C ASN A 42 43.30 -60.82 -0.89
N SER A 43 43.53 -59.68 -0.21
CA SER A 43 44.41 -58.61 -0.69
C SER A 43 45.82 -58.66 -0.11
N THR A 44 46.15 -59.64 0.75
CA THR A 44 47.43 -59.69 1.48
C THR A 44 48.42 -60.64 0.81
N LEU A 45 49.57 -60.11 0.38
CA LEU A 45 50.67 -60.90 -0.20
C LEU A 45 51.26 -61.87 0.83
N LYS A 46 51.47 -63.12 0.42
CA LYS A 46 52.01 -64.20 1.25
C LYS A 46 53.40 -64.60 0.79
N THR A 47 54.21 -65.06 1.75
CA THR A 47 55.61 -65.46 1.54
C THR A 47 55.74 -66.97 1.36
N ILE A 48 56.44 -67.42 0.32
CA ILE A 48 56.77 -68.83 0.05
C ILE A 48 57.56 -69.44 1.21
N THR A 49 57.41 -70.76 1.45
CA THR A 49 57.94 -71.56 2.58
C THR A 49 57.40 -71.22 3.97
N THR A 50 56.96 -69.99 4.21
CA THR A 50 56.32 -69.59 5.47
C THR A 50 54.80 -69.82 5.43
N HIS A 51 54.13 -69.32 4.39
CA HIS A 51 52.67 -69.30 4.29
C HIS A 51 52.12 -70.28 3.26
N TYR A 52 52.94 -70.68 2.29
CA TYR A 52 52.60 -71.70 1.30
C TYR A 52 53.85 -72.39 0.79
N THR A 53 53.71 -73.63 0.32
CA THR A 53 54.73 -74.37 -0.42
C THR A 53 54.29 -74.55 -1.87
N VAL A 54 55.26 -74.75 -2.77
CA VAL A 54 55.01 -74.92 -4.21
C VAL A 54 55.47 -76.30 -4.65
N SER A 55 54.64 -76.99 -5.42
CA SER A 55 55.00 -78.22 -6.12
C SER A 55 54.98 -77.96 -7.62
N LEU A 56 56.15 -78.06 -8.27
CA LEU A 56 56.31 -77.82 -9.71
C LEU A 56 56.45 -79.12 -10.50
N ASN A 57 55.72 -79.20 -11.60
CA ASN A 57 55.88 -80.21 -12.62
C ASN A 57 57.08 -79.87 -13.53
N ALA A 58 57.60 -80.88 -14.25
CA ALA A 58 58.74 -80.70 -15.15
C ALA A 58 58.50 -79.69 -16.29
N ASN A 59 57.23 -79.38 -16.61
CA ASN A 59 56.83 -78.39 -17.59
C ASN A 59 56.59 -76.98 -16.98
N GLY A 60 56.99 -76.72 -15.74
CA GLY A 60 56.83 -75.42 -15.09
C GLY A 60 55.41 -75.06 -14.64
N THR A 61 54.40 -75.89 -14.88
CA THR A 61 53.08 -75.76 -14.22
C THR A 61 53.13 -76.40 -12.84
N GLY A 62 52.15 -76.14 -11.98
CA GLY A 62 52.20 -76.73 -10.64
C GLY A 62 51.01 -76.40 -9.77
N SER A 63 51.20 -76.53 -8.47
CA SER A 63 50.21 -76.14 -7.47
C SER A 63 50.88 -75.57 -6.22
N ILE A 64 50.16 -74.75 -5.48
CA ILE A 64 50.57 -74.30 -4.15
C ILE A 64 49.71 -74.98 -3.07
N THR A 65 50.31 -75.20 -1.90
CA THR A 65 49.60 -75.67 -0.70
C THR A 65 49.87 -74.68 0.43
N LEU A 66 48.82 -74.15 1.05
CA LEU A 66 48.92 -73.25 2.20
C LEU A 66 49.42 -74.00 3.44
N THR A 67 50.21 -73.34 4.28
CA THR A 67 50.73 -73.93 5.53
C THR A 67 49.77 -73.78 6.71
N SER A 68 48.74 -72.95 6.57
CA SER A 68 47.65 -72.73 7.54
C SER A 68 46.29 -72.74 6.84
N SER A 69 45.27 -73.27 7.49
CA SER A 69 43.90 -73.31 6.94
C SER A 69 43.33 -71.91 6.73
N PRO A 70 42.84 -71.59 5.51
CA PRO A 70 42.11 -70.36 5.22
C PRO A 70 40.65 -70.44 5.74
N LEU A 71 39.94 -69.31 5.76
CA LEU A 71 38.52 -69.23 6.08
C LEU A 71 37.64 -69.53 4.85
N THR A 72 36.38 -69.87 5.08
CA THR A 72 35.38 -70.20 4.02
C THR A 72 35.05 -69.05 3.07
N THR A 73 35.42 -67.83 3.41
CA THR A 73 35.24 -66.64 2.56
C THR A 73 36.54 -66.15 1.93
N ASP A 74 37.67 -66.78 2.26
CA ASP A 74 38.97 -66.36 1.74
C ASP A 74 39.11 -66.72 0.26
N ILE A 75 39.76 -65.82 -0.48
CA ILE A 75 40.10 -66.00 -1.88
C ILE A 75 41.62 -66.17 -1.99
N VAL A 76 42.05 -67.31 -2.52
CA VAL A 76 43.46 -67.54 -2.86
C VAL A 76 43.68 -67.06 -4.29
N THR A 77 44.54 -66.06 -4.47
CA THR A 77 44.95 -65.56 -5.78
C THR A 77 46.40 -65.95 -6.03
N ILE A 78 46.65 -66.65 -7.12
CA ILE A 78 48.00 -67.03 -7.55
C ILE A 78 48.27 -66.28 -8.85
N ILE A 79 49.35 -65.50 -8.89
CA ILE A 79 49.76 -64.75 -10.07
C ILE A 79 51.24 -64.99 -10.35
N SER A 80 51.60 -65.01 -11.63
CA SER A 80 53.00 -65.03 -12.05
C SER A 80 53.70 -63.74 -11.64
N ALA A 81 54.85 -63.87 -10.99
CA ALA A 81 55.66 -62.77 -10.49
C ALA A 81 57.14 -62.97 -10.82
N VAL A 82 57.45 -63.38 -12.05
CA VAL A 82 58.85 -63.42 -12.51
C VAL A 82 59.37 -61.99 -12.49
N PRO A 83 60.49 -61.71 -11.79
CA PRO A 83 61.12 -60.40 -11.83
C PRO A 83 61.48 -60.03 -13.27
N ILE A 84 61.00 -58.86 -13.72
CA ILE A 84 61.30 -58.36 -15.07
C ILE A 84 62.74 -57.84 -15.10
N ALA A 85 63.68 -58.76 -15.26
CA ALA A 85 65.11 -58.49 -15.32
C ALA A 85 65.81 -59.47 -16.26
N ARG A 86 66.80 -58.97 -17.01
CA ARG A 86 67.75 -59.80 -17.76
C ARG A 86 69.00 -59.96 -16.90
N VAL A 87 69.37 -61.22 -16.61
CA VAL A 87 70.47 -61.55 -15.68
C VAL A 87 71.66 -62.21 -16.41
N SER A 88 71.51 -62.47 -17.72
CA SER A 88 72.41 -63.23 -18.59
C SER A 88 72.90 -62.38 -19.76
N ASP A 89 74.22 -62.27 -19.89
CA ASP A 89 74.89 -61.61 -21.01
C ASP A 89 75.70 -62.61 -21.83
N TYR A 90 75.53 -62.59 -23.16
CA TYR A 90 76.35 -63.42 -24.06
C TYR A 90 77.70 -62.75 -24.29
N THR A 91 78.78 -63.46 -24.00
CA THR A 91 80.15 -62.96 -24.20
C THR A 91 80.68 -63.34 -25.58
N THR A 92 81.52 -62.48 -26.16
CA THR A 92 82.12 -62.74 -27.48
C THR A 92 83.09 -63.93 -27.38
N GLY A 93 82.85 -64.98 -28.18
CA GLY A 93 83.66 -66.20 -28.17
C GLY A 93 83.35 -67.18 -27.03
N GLY A 94 82.34 -66.90 -26.19
CA GLY A 94 81.81 -67.83 -25.20
C GLY A 94 80.81 -68.84 -25.80
N ASP A 95 80.48 -69.88 -25.03
CA ASP A 95 79.58 -70.94 -25.48
C ASP A 95 78.15 -70.41 -25.72
N PHE A 96 77.74 -70.33 -26.99
CA PHE A 96 76.37 -69.99 -27.37
C PHE A 96 75.50 -71.25 -27.37
N THR A 97 75.00 -71.62 -26.19
CA THR A 97 74.20 -72.83 -26.04
C THR A 97 72.72 -72.57 -26.29
N ALA A 98 72.05 -73.46 -27.01
CA ALA A 98 70.61 -73.39 -27.23
C ALA A 98 69.82 -73.29 -25.90
N ALA A 99 70.33 -73.90 -24.83
CA ALA A 99 69.71 -73.84 -23.50
C ALA A 99 69.74 -72.44 -22.86
N ALA A 100 70.81 -71.67 -23.06
CA ALA A 100 70.89 -70.30 -22.56
C ALA A 100 69.96 -69.35 -23.33
N VAL A 101 69.85 -69.56 -24.64
CA VAL A 101 68.98 -68.77 -25.52
C VAL A 101 67.50 -69.06 -25.25
N ASN A 102 67.12 -70.34 -25.15
CA ASN A 102 65.74 -70.70 -24.82
C ASN A 102 65.32 -70.13 -23.45
N ALA A 103 66.18 -70.25 -22.43
CA ALA A 103 65.88 -69.71 -21.10
C ALA A 103 65.63 -68.18 -21.08
N ASP A 104 66.34 -67.42 -21.92
CA ASP A 104 66.15 -65.97 -22.02
C ASP A 104 64.90 -65.60 -22.84
N LEU A 105 64.61 -66.33 -23.92
CA LEU A 105 63.41 -66.13 -24.73
C LEU A 105 62.14 -66.54 -24.00
N ASP A 106 62.18 -67.61 -23.20
CA ASP A 106 61.07 -68.04 -22.36
C ASP A 106 60.71 -66.96 -21.33
N LYS A 107 61.73 -66.34 -20.69
CA LYS A 107 61.53 -65.21 -19.78
C LYS A 107 60.89 -63.99 -20.46
N GLN A 108 61.33 -63.62 -21.65
CA GLN A 108 60.74 -62.50 -22.40
C GLN A 108 59.28 -62.75 -22.78
N THR A 109 58.94 -64.01 -23.09
CA THR A 109 57.56 -64.43 -23.34
C THR A 109 56.71 -64.29 -22.08
N ILE A 110 57.24 -64.70 -20.92
CA ILE A 110 56.57 -64.53 -19.62
C ILE A 110 56.36 -63.05 -19.28
N PHE A 111 57.34 -62.18 -19.51
CA PHE A 111 57.22 -60.74 -19.23
C PHE A 111 56.08 -60.10 -20.04
N SER A 112 56.00 -60.45 -21.33
CA SER A 112 54.94 -59.96 -22.22
C SER A 112 53.55 -60.38 -21.74
N GLN A 113 53.40 -61.63 -21.31
CA GLN A 113 52.15 -62.14 -20.75
C GLN A 113 51.78 -61.50 -19.40
N GLN A 114 52.77 -61.25 -18.51
CA GLN A 114 52.54 -60.53 -17.24
C GLN A 114 52.10 -59.08 -17.47
N LEU A 115 52.66 -58.41 -18.49
CA LEU A 115 52.26 -57.06 -18.88
C LEU A 115 50.82 -57.03 -19.42
N SER A 116 50.44 -58.01 -20.23
CA SER A 116 49.07 -58.14 -20.75
C SER A 116 48.04 -58.28 -19.63
N GLU A 117 48.30 -59.14 -18.62
CA GLU A 117 47.40 -59.34 -17.48
C GLU A 117 47.17 -58.03 -16.70
N ARG A 118 48.23 -57.22 -16.54
CA ARG A 118 48.15 -55.96 -15.83
C ARG A 118 47.36 -54.89 -16.61
N ILE A 119 47.55 -54.82 -17.93
CA ILE A 119 46.82 -53.88 -18.82
C ILE A 119 45.34 -54.25 -18.91
N ASP A 120 44.98 -55.53 -18.84
CA ASP A 120 43.56 -55.94 -18.87
C ASP A 120 42.77 -55.56 -17.62
N ARG A 121 43.45 -55.18 -16.53
CA ARG A 121 42.84 -54.74 -15.28
C ARG A 121 42.97 -53.24 -15.01
N SER A 122 43.44 -52.44 -15.97
CA SER A 122 43.48 -50.98 -15.85
C SER A 122 42.23 -50.33 -16.43
N LEU A 123 41.96 -49.08 -16.05
CA LEU A 123 41.05 -48.21 -16.81
C LEU A 123 41.63 -48.03 -18.23
N LYS A 124 40.75 -48.04 -19.24
CA LYS A 124 41.13 -47.91 -20.65
C LYS A 124 40.42 -46.70 -21.24
N SER A 125 41.18 -45.76 -21.79
CA SER A 125 40.62 -44.67 -22.59
C SER A 125 40.11 -45.18 -23.93
N ALA A 126 39.17 -44.45 -24.54
CA ALA A 126 38.85 -44.64 -25.95
C ALA A 126 40.07 -44.31 -26.81
N THR A 127 40.32 -45.09 -27.87
CA THR A 127 41.52 -44.95 -28.72
C THR A 127 41.61 -43.59 -29.44
N SER A 128 40.48 -42.89 -29.60
CA SER A 128 40.40 -41.55 -30.19
C SER A 128 40.55 -40.41 -29.18
N GLU A 129 40.54 -40.70 -27.88
CA GLU A 129 40.48 -39.67 -26.85
C GLU A 129 41.88 -39.23 -26.43
N SER A 130 42.12 -37.91 -26.45
CA SER A 130 43.42 -37.29 -26.14
C SER A 130 43.36 -36.27 -25.00
N ALA A 131 42.16 -35.94 -24.50
CA ALA A 131 41.97 -34.92 -23.48
C ALA A 131 42.24 -35.42 -22.05
N VAL A 132 42.08 -36.72 -21.79
CA VAL A 132 42.35 -37.30 -20.46
C VAL A 132 43.84 -37.53 -20.28
N THR A 133 44.48 -36.63 -19.54
CA THR A 133 45.92 -36.64 -19.28
C THR A 133 46.31 -37.35 -18.00
N ASP A 134 45.34 -37.63 -17.12
CA ASP A 134 45.53 -38.28 -15.83
C ASP A 134 44.47 -39.36 -15.59
N TRP A 135 44.93 -40.57 -15.26
CA TRP A 135 44.10 -41.76 -15.01
C TRP A 135 44.23 -42.26 -13.57
N ASP A 136 44.90 -41.50 -12.70
CA ASP A 136 44.96 -41.80 -11.28
C ASP A 136 43.59 -41.57 -10.64
N LEU A 137 43.15 -42.52 -9.82
CA LEU A 137 41.91 -42.38 -9.05
C LEU A 137 42.14 -41.39 -7.89
N PRO A 138 41.21 -40.45 -7.63
CA PRO A 138 41.31 -39.58 -6.47
C PRO A 138 41.21 -40.41 -5.17
N ALA A 139 41.65 -39.82 -4.05
CA ALA A 139 41.46 -40.45 -2.74
C ALA A 139 39.96 -40.69 -2.49
N PRO A 140 39.55 -41.89 -2.04
CA PRO A 140 38.13 -42.20 -1.87
C PRO A 140 37.53 -41.35 -0.74
N GLU A 141 36.41 -40.69 -1.03
CA GLU A 141 35.59 -39.95 -0.06
C GLU A 141 34.27 -40.69 0.17
N ALA A 142 33.81 -40.73 1.43
CA ALA A 142 32.57 -41.42 1.79
C ALA A 142 31.35 -40.71 1.18
N GLU A 143 30.38 -41.50 0.71
CA GLU A 143 29.07 -41.02 0.20
C GLU A 143 29.16 -40.10 -1.04
N LYS A 144 30.35 -39.99 -1.65
CA LYS A 144 30.59 -39.27 -2.90
C LYS A 144 30.76 -40.23 -4.08
N ALA A 145 30.29 -39.82 -5.25
CA ALA A 145 30.44 -40.56 -6.49
C ALA A 145 31.70 -40.12 -7.24
N LEU A 146 32.37 -41.02 -7.96
CA LEU A 146 33.41 -40.64 -8.93
C LEU A 146 32.75 -40.04 -10.18
N LYS A 147 33.17 -38.83 -10.58
CA LYS A 147 32.71 -38.13 -11.78
C LYS A 147 33.90 -37.59 -12.58
N TRP A 148 33.63 -37.15 -13.81
CA TRP A 148 34.60 -36.35 -14.56
C TRP A 148 34.69 -34.96 -13.94
N ASN A 149 35.90 -34.42 -13.86
CA ASN A 149 36.07 -33.01 -13.50
C ASN A 149 35.43 -32.10 -14.56
N SER A 150 35.20 -30.84 -14.20
CA SER A 150 34.55 -29.86 -15.09
C SER A 150 35.29 -29.69 -16.43
N ALA A 151 36.61 -29.91 -16.44
CA ALA A 151 37.44 -29.84 -17.65
C ALA A 151 37.42 -31.12 -18.51
N GLY A 152 36.86 -32.23 -18.02
CA GLY A 152 36.88 -33.54 -18.68
C GLY A 152 38.27 -34.18 -18.80
N THR A 153 39.25 -33.75 -17.99
CA THR A 153 40.67 -34.13 -18.11
C THR A 153 41.13 -35.17 -17.10
N ALA A 154 40.38 -35.37 -16.01
CA ALA A 154 40.66 -36.32 -14.93
C ALA A 154 39.37 -36.72 -14.19
N LEU A 155 39.45 -37.76 -13.35
CA LEU A 155 38.36 -38.18 -12.45
C LEU A 155 38.46 -37.46 -11.09
N GLU A 156 37.33 -37.02 -10.54
CA GLU A 156 37.20 -36.38 -9.22
C GLU A 156 36.00 -36.94 -8.43
N ASN A 157 35.95 -36.72 -7.11
CA ASN A 157 34.76 -37.04 -6.31
C ASN A 157 33.66 -35.99 -6.52
N SER A 158 32.39 -36.37 -6.41
CA SER A 158 31.26 -35.45 -6.44
C SER A 158 31.29 -34.50 -5.25
N THR A 159 30.77 -33.29 -5.44
CA THR A 159 30.58 -32.30 -4.36
C THR A 159 29.41 -32.70 -3.47
N ASP A 160 28.36 -33.27 -4.06
CA ASP A 160 27.11 -33.58 -3.37
C ASP A 160 27.06 -35.03 -2.91
N ASP A 161 26.39 -35.23 -1.79
CA ASP A 161 25.98 -36.56 -1.33
C ASP A 161 24.70 -36.94 -2.07
N ILE A 162 24.77 -38.07 -2.77
CA ILE A 162 23.68 -38.55 -3.62
C ILE A 162 22.50 -39.08 -2.79
N ASP A 163 22.76 -39.56 -1.57
CA ASP A 163 21.72 -40.08 -0.67
C ASP A 163 20.96 -38.93 0.01
N SER A 164 21.65 -37.82 0.34
CA SER A 164 21.00 -36.57 0.79
C SER A 164 20.08 -35.99 -0.29
N SER A 165 20.57 -35.94 -1.54
CA SER A 165 19.79 -35.41 -2.66
C SER A 165 18.48 -36.18 -2.89
N ALA A 166 18.49 -37.50 -2.68
CA ALA A 166 17.29 -38.33 -2.78
C ALA A 166 16.28 -38.06 -1.64
N THR A 167 16.78 -37.73 -0.45
CA THR A 167 15.94 -37.38 0.72
C THR A 167 15.26 -36.03 0.51
N ASP A 168 15.98 -35.04 -0.03
CA ASP A 168 15.45 -33.70 -0.32
C ASP A 168 14.37 -33.73 -1.41
N ALA A 169 14.52 -34.59 -2.42
CA ALA A 169 13.50 -34.82 -3.43
C ALA A 169 12.20 -35.40 -2.84
N ALA A 170 12.31 -36.33 -1.87
CA ALA A 170 11.16 -36.90 -1.18
C ALA A 170 10.45 -35.87 -0.27
N ALA A 171 11.20 -35.00 0.41
CA ALA A 171 10.66 -33.91 1.20
C ALA A 171 9.90 -32.89 0.32
N SER A 172 10.46 -32.56 -0.84
CA SER A 172 9.83 -31.67 -1.83
C SER A 172 8.50 -32.24 -2.34
N ALA A 173 8.43 -33.54 -2.61
CA ALA A 173 7.19 -34.20 -3.00
C ALA A 173 6.12 -34.17 -1.90
N ALA A 174 6.51 -34.30 -0.62
CA ALA A 174 5.59 -34.19 0.50
C ALA A 174 5.05 -32.76 0.68
N ALA A 175 5.89 -31.74 0.49
CA ALA A 175 5.48 -30.34 0.53
C ALA A 175 4.48 -30.00 -0.59
N ALA A 176 4.70 -30.52 -1.81
CA ALA A 176 3.77 -30.36 -2.93
C ALA A 176 2.38 -30.92 -2.62
N LEU A 177 2.29 -32.10 -1.98
CA LEU A 177 1.01 -32.69 -1.56
C LEU A 177 0.28 -31.85 -0.50
N VAL A 178 1.00 -31.21 0.42
CA VAL A 178 0.39 -30.30 1.42
C VAL A 178 -0.18 -29.07 0.73
N SER A 179 0.54 -28.50 -0.24
CA SER A 179 0.07 -27.35 -1.02
C SER A 179 -1.18 -27.69 -1.84
N GLU A 180 -1.23 -28.85 -2.50
CA GLU A 180 -2.41 -29.32 -3.24
C GLU A 180 -3.64 -29.45 -2.33
N ASN A 181 -3.48 -30.03 -1.14
CA ASN A 181 -4.57 -30.16 -0.18
C ASN A 181 -5.05 -28.82 0.38
N ALA A 182 -4.14 -27.86 0.58
CA ALA A 182 -4.49 -26.51 1.01
C ALA A 182 -5.31 -25.78 -0.07
N ALA A 183 -4.90 -25.88 -1.34
CA ALA A 183 -5.64 -25.30 -2.47
C ALA A 183 -7.04 -25.92 -2.62
N ALA A 184 -7.15 -27.24 -2.42
CA ALA A 184 -8.45 -27.91 -2.44
C ALA A 184 -9.37 -27.48 -1.27
N ALA A 185 -8.81 -27.24 -0.07
CA ALA A 185 -9.57 -26.73 1.07
C ALA A 185 -10.03 -25.28 0.85
N ASP A 186 -9.18 -24.45 0.27
CA ASP A 186 -9.49 -23.06 -0.07
C ASP A 186 -10.62 -22.98 -1.09
N ALA A 187 -10.58 -23.79 -2.16
CA ALA A 187 -11.65 -23.88 -3.15
C ALA A 187 -13.02 -24.26 -2.54
N VAL A 188 -13.03 -25.08 -1.49
CA VAL A 188 -14.26 -25.43 -0.75
C VAL A 188 -14.76 -24.25 0.10
N LEU A 189 -13.87 -23.50 0.73
CA LEU A 189 -14.23 -22.28 1.47
C LEU A 189 -14.76 -21.20 0.53
N THR A 190 -14.11 -20.95 -0.60
CA THR A 190 -14.61 -20.02 -1.62
C THR A 190 -16.00 -20.39 -2.10
N ALA A 191 -16.26 -21.68 -2.34
CA ALA A 191 -17.59 -22.14 -2.72
C ALA A 191 -18.63 -21.94 -1.60
N ALA A 192 -18.24 -22.07 -0.33
CA ALA A 192 -19.12 -21.78 0.81
C ALA A 192 -19.42 -20.27 0.94
N ASP A 193 -18.44 -19.41 0.66
CA ASP A 193 -18.62 -17.96 0.66
C ASP A 193 -19.60 -17.54 -0.44
N VAL A 194 -19.49 -18.11 -1.65
CA VAL A 194 -20.44 -17.86 -2.75
C VAL A 194 -21.89 -18.22 -2.36
N VAL A 195 -22.07 -19.32 -1.61
CA VAL A 195 -23.41 -19.72 -1.13
C VAL A 195 -23.93 -18.73 -0.08
N THR A 196 -23.06 -18.20 0.77
CA THR A 196 -23.42 -17.19 1.78
C THR A 196 -23.82 -15.87 1.12
N VAL A 197 -23.03 -15.39 0.15
CA VAL A 197 -23.36 -14.19 -0.64
C VAL A 197 -24.68 -14.34 -1.38
N ALA A 198 -24.95 -15.52 -1.96
CA ALA A 198 -26.23 -15.77 -2.62
C ALA A 198 -27.42 -15.76 -1.64
N ALA A 199 -27.22 -16.23 -0.40
CA ALA A 199 -28.23 -16.16 0.65
C ALA A 199 -28.50 -14.71 1.09
N ASP A 200 -27.45 -13.90 1.23
CA ASP A 200 -27.56 -12.48 1.56
C ASP A 200 -28.30 -11.71 0.46
N LEU A 201 -27.99 -11.98 -0.81
CA LEU A 201 -28.70 -11.37 -1.95
C LEU A 201 -30.20 -11.69 -1.93
N VAL A 202 -30.58 -12.91 -1.54
CA VAL A 202 -31.99 -13.29 -1.38
C VAL A 202 -32.64 -12.54 -0.22
N ALA A 203 -31.94 -12.39 0.90
CA ALA A 203 -32.42 -11.61 2.05
C ALA A 203 -32.62 -10.13 1.70
N THR A 204 -31.65 -9.49 1.04
CA THR A 204 -31.77 -8.10 0.58
C THR A 204 -32.94 -7.88 -0.39
N ASN A 205 -33.15 -8.83 -1.31
CA ASN A 205 -34.29 -8.78 -2.22
C ASN A 205 -35.62 -8.91 -1.46
N GLN A 206 -35.65 -9.70 -0.38
CA GLN A 206 -36.81 -9.80 0.50
C GLN A 206 -37.07 -8.48 1.23
N ASP A 207 -36.04 -7.86 1.80
CA ASP A 207 -36.15 -6.56 2.49
C ASP A 207 -36.66 -5.45 1.55
N THR A 208 -36.24 -5.49 0.27
CA THR A 208 -36.71 -4.56 -0.77
C THR A 208 -38.21 -4.73 -1.04
N ILE A 209 -38.67 -5.98 -1.09
CA ILE A 209 -40.09 -6.31 -1.27
C ILE A 209 -40.90 -5.89 -0.05
N ASP A 210 -40.40 -6.12 1.16
CA ASP A 210 -41.07 -5.75 2.40
C ASP A 210 -41.17 -4.22 2.53
N THR A 211 -40.11 -3.49 2.19
CA THR A 211 -40.13 -2.02 2.11
C THR A 211 -41.17 -1.51 1.10
N ALA A 212 -41.25 -2.15 -0.07
CA ALA A 212 -42.25 -1.80 -1.07
C ALA A 212 -43.69 -2.10 -0.58
N ALA A 213 -43.88 -3.18 0.19
CA ALA A 213 -45.15 -3.51 0.82
C ALA A 213 -45.55 -2.49 1.89
N ASP A 214 -44.61 -2.07 2.73
CA ASP A 214 -44.81 -1.03 3.74
C ASP A 214 -45.14 0.33 3.11
N LEU A 215 -44.50 0.67 1.98
CA LEU A 215 -44.84 1.87 1.22
C LEU A 215 -46.28 1.82 0.68
N VAL A 216 -46.72 0.65 0.18
CA VAL A 216 -48.10 0.46 -0.28
C VAL A 216 -49.08 0.57 0.88
N ALA A 217 -48.77 0.00 2.05
CA ALA A 217 -49.59 0.11 3.25
C ALA A 217 -49.68 1.55 3.75
N THR A 218 -48.55 2.27 3.79
CA THR A 218 -48.50 3.69 4.16
C THR A 218 -49.33 4.54 3.21
N ASN A 219 -49.21 4.31 1.91
CA ASN A 219 -50.02 5.02 0.90
C ASN A 219 -51.52 4.73 1.09
N GLN A 220 -51.87 3.50 1.47
CA GLN A 220 -53.25 3.13 1.80
C GLN A 220 -53.74 3.88 3.05
N ASP A 221 -52.96 3.93 4.12
CA ASP A 221 -53.30 4.68 5.34
C ASP A 221 -53.47 6.18 5.05
N THR A 222 -52.66 6.72 4.13
CA THR A 222 -52.76 8.12 3.69
C THR A 222 -54.07 8.39 2.95
N ILE A 223 -54.48 7.45 2.08
CA ILE A 223 -55.75 7.50 1.35
C ILE A 223 -56.93 7.39 2.32
N ASP A 224 -56.85 6.48 3.29
CA ASP A 224 -57.90 6.25 4.29
C ASP A 224 -58.06 7.47 5.20
N THR A 225 -56.95 8.06 5.64
CA THR A 225 -56.95 9.33 6.40
C THR A 225 -57.58 10.46 5.58
N ALA A 226 -57.24 10.59 4.29
CA ALA A 226 -57.84 11.59 3.42
C ALA A 226 -59.35 11.36 3.23
N ALA A 227 -59.80 10.10 3.17
CA ALA A 227 -61.21 9.76 3.12
C ALA A 227 -61.95 10.15 4.42
N ASP A 228 -61.34 9.90 5.58
CA ASP A 228 -61.89 10.29 6.89
C ASP A 228 -62.01 11.80 7.05
N VAL A 229 -61.03 12.57 6.56
CA VAL A 229 -61.11 14.04 6.53
C VAL A 229 -62.27 14.53 5.66
N VAL A 230 -62.49 13.91 4.50
CA VAL A 230 -63.62 14.24 3.62
C VAL A 230 -64.96 13.92 4.28
N LEU A 231 -65.06 12.79 4.97
CA LEU A 231 -66.26 12.42 5.74
C LEU A 231 -66.51 13.41 6.89
N THR A 232 -65.46 13.77 7.64
CA THR A 232 -65.55 14.76 8.72
C THR A 232 -66.01 16.12 8.20
N ALA A 233 -65.48 16.56 7.06
CA ALA A 233 -65.92 17.81 6.43
C ALA A 233 -67.39 17.75 5.99
N ALA A 234 -67.86 16.60 5.49
CA ALA A 234 -69.27 16.39 5.16
C ALA A 234 -70.17 16.42 6.41
N ASP A 235 -69.69 15.88 7.54
CA ASP A 235 -70.38 15.93 8.83
C ASP A 235 -70.44 17.37 9.38
N VAL A 236 -69.37 18.17 9.24
CA VAL A 236 -69.35 19.59 9.63
C VAL A 236 -70.38 20.39 8.82
N VAL A 237 -70.45 20.18 7.51
CA VAL A 237 -71.45 20.83 6.64
C VAL A 237 -72.88 20.44 7.06
N SER A 238 -73.08 19.18 7.45
CA SER A 238 -74.37 18.68 7.95
C SER A 238 -74.72 19.29 9.32
N ALA A 239 -73.75 19.44 10.21
CA ALA A 239 -73.91 20.03 11.54
C ALA A 239 -74.16 21.55 11.48
N GLU A 240 -73.49 22.29 10.58
CA GLU A 240 -73.76 23.72 10.36
C GLU A 240 -75.17 23.96 9.80
N SER A 241 -75.66 23.06 8.94
CA SER A 241 -77.05 23.09 8.49
C SER A 241 -78.05 22.79 9.62
N ALA A 242 -77.67 22.01 10.63
CA ALA A 242 -78.51 21.69 11.79
C ALA A 242 -78.46 22.78 12.88
N ALA A 243 -77.33 23.47 13.05
CA ALA A 243 -77.17 24.55 14.03
C ALA A 243 -78.03 25.80 13.71
N GLY A 244 -78.44 25.97 12.45
CA GLY A 244 -79.43 26.99 12.06
C GLY A 244 -80.87 26.71 12.55
N ALA A 245 -81.15 25.56 13.18
CA ALA A 245 -82.50 25.08 13.48
C ALA A 245 -83.03 25.35 14.90
N VAL A 246 -82.32 26.09 15.78
CA VAL A 246 -82.72 26.26 17.21
C VAL A 246 -83.50 27.56 17.50
N ALA A 247 -83.68 28.47 16.53
CA ALA A 247 -84.38 29.74 16.76
C ALA A 247 -85.81 29.71 16.21
N VAL A 248 -86.80 30.02 17.06
CA VAL A 248 -88.21 30.09 16.64
C VAL A 248 -88.47 31.46 16.00
N PRO A 249 -89.00 31.54 14.77
CA PRO A 249 -89.29 32.81 14.14
C PRO A 249 -90.60 33.39 14.67
N PHE A 250 -90.58 34.70 14.93
CA PHE A 250 -91.75 35.50 15.27
C PHE A 250 -91.70 36.85 14.55
N THR A 251 -92.84 37.53 14.42
CA THR A 251 -92.90 38.88 13.85
C THR A 251 -93.31 39.92 14.91
N PHE A 252 -92.70 41.09 14.90
CA PHE A 252 -92.94 42.12 15.92
C PHE A 252 -94.25 42.89 15.68
N ASP A 253 -95.11 42.94 16.70
CA ASP A 253 -96.28 43.82 16.80
C ASP A 253 -95.97 44.99 17.75
N ASN A 254 -96.35 46.21 17.36
CA ASN A 254 -95.99 47.43 18.10
C ASN A 254 -97.04 47.88 19.14
N SER A 255 -98.09 47.09 19.38
CA SER A 255 -99.02 47.32 20.49
C SER A 255 -98.34 47.01 21.81
N THR A 256 -98.61 47.81 22.84
CA THR A 256 -98.11 47.58 24.20
C THR A 256 -99.15 46.93 25.12
N SER A 257 -100.26 46.46 24.57
CA SER A 257 -101.32 45.78 25.33
C SER A 257 -100.96 44.31 25.56
N MET A 258 -101.02 43.85 26.81
CA MET A 258 -100.75 42.44 27.15
C MET A 258 -101.98 41.57 26.92
N ALA A 259 -102.16 41.16 25.67
CA ALA A 259 -103.18 40.21 25.20
C ALA A 259 -102.56 39.32 24.10
N ASP A 260 -103.36 38.62 23.31
CA ASP A 260 -102.92 37.90 22.09
C ASP A 260 -102.36 38.86 21.01
N PRO A 261 -101.08 38.70 20.56
CA PRO A 261 -100.44 39.56 19.58
C PRO A 261 -100.86 39.27 18.13
N GLY A 262 -101.51 38.14 17.85
CA GLY A 262 -101.82 37.66 16.51
C GLY A 262 -100.86 36.55 16.05
N THR A 263 -101.35 35.69 15.15
CA THR A 263 -100.70 34.43 14.76
C THR A 263 -99.26 34.62 14.27
N GLY A 264 -98.29 34.05 15.00
CA GLY A 264 -96.87 34.15 14.66
C GLY A 264 -96.19 35.43 15.16
N ASP A 265 -96.85 36.23 16.00
CA ASP A 265 -96.34 37.52 16.42
C ASP A 265 -95.89 37.56 17.89
N PHE A 266 -95.07 38.56 18.22
CA PHE A 266 -94.69 38.88 19.58
C PHE A 266 -94.74 40.38 19.83
N ARG A 267 -94.89 40.78 21.09
CA ARG A 267 -94.89 42.20 21.47
C ARG A 267 -94.34 42.45 22.87
N PHE A 268 -93.98 43.71 23.09
CA PHE A 268 -93.48 44.21 24.36
C PHE A 268 -94.54 45.04 25.08
N ASN A 269 -94.59 44.98 26.41
CA ASN A 269 -95.53 45.80 27.20
C ASN A 269 -95.18 47.30 27.26
N ASN A 270 -94.09 47.72 26.62
CA ASN A 270 -93.61 49.10 26.60
C ASN A 270 -92.96 49.44 25.26
N ALA A 271 -93.17 50.65 24.76
CA ALA A 271 -92.55 51.11 23.52
C ALA A 271 -91.02 51.31 23.65
N THR A 272 -90.54 51.59 24.86
CA THR A 272 -89.10 51.67 25.16
C THR A 272 -88.58 50.29 25.57
N VAL A 273 -87.77 49.66 24.73
CA VAL A 273 -87.23 48.30 24.94
C VAL A 273 -86.55 48.13 26.30
N GLY A 274 -85.79 49.14 26.75
CA GLY A 274 -85.12 49.14 28.06
C GLY A 274 -86.05 49.21 29.28
N SER A 275 -87.35 49.40 29.09
CA SER A 275 -88.36 49.48 30.16
C SER A 275 -89.43 48.39 30.06
N VAL A 276 -89.18 47.37 29.24
CA VAL A 276 -90.09 46.23 29.08
C VAL A 276 -89.96 45.31 30.29
N THR A 277 -91.10 44.97 30.89
CA THR A 277 -91.19 44.07 32.05
C THR A 277 -92.02 42.82 31.77
N ALA A 278 -92.74 42.80 30.64
CA ALA A 278 -93.48 41.64 30.18
C ALA A 278 -93.50 41.58 28.65
N ILE A 279 -93.48 40.37 28.11
CA ILE A 279 -93.49 40.09 26.66
C ILE A 279 -94.58 39.06 26.41
N THR A 280 -95.38 39.27 25.37
CA THR A 280 -96.31 38.24 24.90
C THR A 280 -95.84 37.68 23.56
N LEU A 281 -95.86 36.36 23.43
CA LEU A 281 -95.69 35.64 22.16
C LEU A 281 -96.97 34.87 21.84
N ASP A 282 -97.34 34.79 20.57
CA ASP A 282 -98.40 33.88 20.11
C ASP A 282 -98.02 32.41 20.37
N ALA A 283 -99.02 31.56 20.58
CA ALA A 283 -98.82 30.12 20.73
C ALA A 283 -98.22 29.47 19.47
N ASN A 284 -98.47 30.04 18.29
CA ASN A 284 -97.97 29.61 17.01
C ASN A 284 -96.75 30.43 16.56
N SER A 285 -95.77 29.79 15.92
CA SER A 285 -94.62 30.51 15.34
C SER A 285 -94.97 31.16 13.99
N ALA A 286 -94.07 32.03 13.51
CA ALA A 286 -94.14 32.62 12.17
C ALA A 286 -93.63 31.66 11.06
N ASP A 287 -93.36 30.39 11.37
CA ASP A 287 -92.98 29.40 10.36
C ASP A 287 -94.11 29.11 9.38
N THR A 288 -93.73 28.56 8.23
CA THR A 288 -94.70 28.16 7.21
C THR A 288 -95.67 27.11 7.78
N GLY A 289 -96.96 27.44 7.84
CA GLY A 289 -97.99 26.59 8.43
C GLY A 289 -98.31 26.89 9.89
N ASN A 290 -97.68 27.92 10.48
CA ASN A 290 -97.92 28.41 11.84
C ASN A 290 -97.98 27.28 12.90
N PRO A 291 -96.92 26.48 13.02
CA PRO A 291 -96.90 25.37 13.99
C PRO A 291 -97.06 25.90 15.42
N ASP A 292 -97.81 25.17 16.23
CA ASP A 292 -97.96 25.43 17.66
C ASP A 292 -96.63 25.13 18.38
N VAL A 293 -96.13 26.12 19.11
CA VAL A 293 -94.89 26.10 19.89
C VAL A 293 -95.15 26.46 21.37
N SER A 294 -96.41 26.48 21.81
CA SER A 294 -96.81 26.86 23.17
C SER A 294 -96.14 26.02 24.26
N ASP A 295 -96.18 24.69 24.14
CA ASP A 295 -95.52 23.76 25.07
C ASP A 295 -94.01 24.02 25.17
N PHE A 296 -93.37 24.37 24.04
CA PHE A 296 -91.94 24.69 24.00
C PHE A 296 -91.63 26.01 24.71
N ILE A 297 -92.40 27.06 24.45
CA ILE A 297 -92.23 28.37 25.09
C ILE A 297 -92.53 28.29 26.59
N ALA A 298 -93.47 27.44 27.01
CA ALA A 298 -93.75 27.19 28.43
C ALA A 298 -92.50 26.67 29.19
N THR A 299 -91.63 25.90 28.52
CA THR A 299 -90.37 25.42 29.13
C THR A 299 -89.38 26.55 29.45
N TRP A 300 -89.55 27.73 28.84
CA TRP A 300 -88.57 28.81 28.93
C TRP A 300 -88.43 29.40 30.35
N GLY A 301 -89.47 29.25 31.18
CA GLY A 301 -89.49 29.67 32.58
C GLY A 301 -89.31 28.53 33.60
N ALA A 302 -88.94 27.31 33.16
CA ALA A 302 -88.98 26.10 33.99
C ALA A 302 -87.75 25.85 34.88
N SER A 303 -86.72 26.73 34.87
CA SER A 303 -85.51 26.59 35.70
C SER A 303 -85.76 26.87 37.19
N ASP A 304 -84.93 26.29 38.05
CA ASP A 304 -84.96 26.51 39.50
C ASP A 304 -84.29 27.85 39.90
N SER A 305 -83.45 28.41 39.03
CA SER A 305 -82.65 29.61 39.27
C SER A 305 -83.51 30.88 39.43
N GLY A 306 -82.99 31.91 40.11
CA GLY A 306 -83.66 33.22 40.20
C GLY A 306 -83.84 33.92 38.84
N ASP A 307 -82.84 33.77 37.97
CA ASP A 307 -82.93 34.11 36.55
C ASP A 307 -83.23 32.81 35.80
N LYS A 308 -84.45 32.64 35.27
CA LYS A 308 -84.91 31.36 34.70
C LYS A 308 -84.26 31.03 33.37
N ALA A 309 -84.08 32.06 32.55
CA ALA A 309 -83.43 31.96 31.25
C ALA A 309 -83.09 33.33 30.67
N HIS A 310 -82.23 33.32 29.66
CA HIS A 310 -82.01 34.47 28.80
C HIS A 310 -82.76 34.26 27.48
N ILE A 311 -83.52 35.26 27.06
CA ILE A 311 -84.15 35.33 25.74
C ILE A 311 -83.53 36.46 24.94
N THR A 312 -83.26 36.22 23.68
CA THR A 312 -82.74 37.22 22.75
C THR A 312 -83.60 37.23 21.49
N PHE A 313 -84.19 38.38 21.20
CA PHE A 313 -84.85 38.66 19.93
C PHE A 313 -83.82 39.33 19.02
N LYS A 314 -83.54 38.76 17.85
CA LYS A 314 -82.68 39.39 16.83
C LYS A 314 -83.45 39.60 15.55
N LYS A 315 -83.39 40.81 14.99
CA LYS A 315 -84.03 41.13 13.72
C LYS A 315 -83.39 40.35 12.56
N SER A 316 -84.20 39.63 11.81
CA SER A 316 -83.78 38.92 10.60
C SER A 316 -83.30 39.91 9.55
N GLY A 317 -82.13 39.65 8.94
CA GLY A 317 -81.49 40.54 7.96
C GLY A 317 -80.77 41.77 8.55
N THR A 318 -80.91 42.08 9.84
CA THR A 318 -80.13 43.14 10.51
C THR A 318 -79.86 42.74 11.98
N PRO A 319 -78.98 41.76 12.22
CA PRO A 319 -78.78 41.17 13.55
C PRO A 319 -78.19 42.15 14.58
N ALA A 320 -77.71 43.31 14.14
CA ALA A 320 -77.31 44.41 15.00
C ALA A 320 -78.50 45.07 15.75
N THR A 321 -79.75 44.87 15.28
CA THR A 321 -80.96 45.21 16.04
C THR A 321 -81.39 44.00 16.87
N PHE A 322 -81.29 44.12 18.18
CA PHE A 322 -81.60 43.04 19.10
C PHE A 322 -82.19 43.55 20.43
N ALA A 323 -82.87 42.66 21.13
CA ALA A 323 -83.32 42.88 22.50
C ALA A 323 -83.12 41.60 23.31
N THR A 324 -82.35 41.70 24.39
CA THR A 324 -82.05 40.59 25.29
C THR A 324 -82.70 40.85 26.64
N PHE A 325 -83.41 39.85 27.14
CA PHE A 325 -84.08 39.89 28.43
C PHE A 325 -83.76 38.63 29.25
N LYS A 326 -83.96 38.72 30.55
CA LYS A 326 -84.01 37.57 31.45
C LYS A 326 -85.45 37.27 31.80
N ILE A 327 -85.87 36.01 31.68
CA ILE A 327 -87.14 35.55 32.24
C ILE A 327 -86.93 35.35 33.74
N THR A 328 -87.79 35.93 34.58
CA THR A 328 -87.62 35.92 36.05
C THR A 328 -88.69 35.12 36.78
N ALA A 329 -89.72 34.65 36.08
CA ALA A 329 -90.80 33.83 36.63
C ALA A 329 -91.19 32.71 35.65
N ALA A 330 -92.05 31.79 36.10
CA ALA A 330 -92.66 30.81 35.21
C ALA A 330 -93.47 31.52 34.11
N VAL A 331 -93.43 30.97 32.89
CA VAL A 331 -94.21 31.48 31.76
C VAL A 331 -95.69 31.19 31.99
N THR A 332 -96.55 32.17 31.76
CA THR A 332 -98.00 32.01 31.88
C THR A 332 -98.59 31.69 30.52
N ASP A 333 -99.26 30.54 30.41
CA ASP A 333 -99.94 30.13 29.17
C ASP A 333 -101.43 30.53 29.21
N ASN A 334 -101.83 31.40 28.28
CA ASN A 334 -103.20 31.86 28.09
C ASN A 334 -103.90 31.18 26.90
N THR A 335 -103.43 29.98 26.51
CA THR A 335 -103.93 29.12 25.43
C THR A 335 -103.66 29.64 24.01
N THR A 336 -103.90 30.92 23.74
CA THR A 336 -103.65 31.56 22.43
C THR A 336 -102.30 32.26 22.38
N HIS A 337 -101.77 32.61 23.54
CA HIS A 337 -100.52 33.34 23.68
C HIS A 337 -99.88 33.04 25.03
N LEU A 338 -98.56 33.22 25.11
CA LEU A 338 -97.77 33.04 26.33
C LEU A 338 -97.21 34.37 26.80
N GLU A 339 -97.34 34.64 28.09
CA GLU A 339 -96.82 35.84 28.73
C GLU A 339 -95.58 35.52 29.57
N LEU A 340 -94.51 36.23 29.27
CA LEU A 340 -93.20 36.10 29.89
C LEU A 340 -92.98 37.31 30.78
N THR A 341 -92.77 37.09 32.08
CA THR A 341 -92.29 38.13 32.99
C THR A 341 -90.79 38.25 32.84
N VAL A 342 -90.31 39.44 32.48
CA VAL A 342 -88.92 39.65 32.09
C VAL A 342 -88.26 40.86 32.74
N THR A 343 -86.94 40.86 32.78
CA THR A 343 -86.12 42.03 33.07
C THR A 343 -85.18 42.30 31.88
N HIS A 344 -85.04 43.56 31.50
CA HIS A 344 -84.15 43.97 30.42
C HIS A 344 -82.68 43.73 30.80
N VAL A 345 -81.91 43.21 29.84
CA VAL A 345 -80.45 43.02 29.96
C VAL A 345 -79.72 44.00 29.06
N ASP A 346 -80.02 43.97 27.77
CA ASP A 346 -79.40 44.83 26.77
C ASP A 346 -80.28 44.91 25.51
N SER A 347 -80.16 46.00 24.76
CA SER A 347 -80.87 46.15 23.48
C SER A 347 -80.20 47.21 22.61
N ASN A 348 -80.22 47.00 21.30
CA ASN A 348 -79.72 47.97 20.33
C ASN A 348 -80.67 48.04 19.12
N GLY A 349 -80.76 49.22 18.50
CA GLY A 349 -81.63 49.47 17.34
C GLY A 349 -83.09 49.80 17.70
N THR A 350 -83.93 49.94 16.67
CA THR A 350 -85.37 50.28 16.79
C THR A 350 -86.21 49.20 16.14
N TRP A 351 -87.28 48.77 16.82
CA TRP A 351 -88.23 47.77 16.32
C TRP A 351 -89.42 48.45 15.64
N THR A 352 -89.76 47.99 14.44
CA THR A 352 -90.93 48.44 13.67
C THR A 352 -91.91 47.29 13.47
N ALA A 353 -93.22 47.60 13.43
CA ALA A 353 -94.25 46.60 13.17
C ALA A 353 -93.93 45.78 11.90
N ALA A 354 -94.21 44.48 11.93
CA ALA A 354 -93.86 43.50 10.90
C ALA A 354 -92.37 43.13 10.77
N ASP A 355 -91.50 43.59 11.69
CA ASP A 355 -90.11 43.13 11.73
C ASP A 355 -90.03 41.64 12.08
N LYS A 356 -89.43 40.84 11.20
CA LYS A 356 -89.17 39.42 11.47
C LYS A 356 -88.02 39.27 12.45
N ALA A 357 -88.21 38.46 13.47
CA ALA A 357 -87.22 38.17 14.50
C ALA A 357 -86.99 36.68 14.63
N TYR A 358 -85.75 36.32 14.93
CA TYR A 358 -85.42 35.00 15.47
C TYR A 358 -85.34 35.13 16.98
N VAL A 359 -86.10 34.28 17.67
CA VAL A 359 -86.11 34.21 19.13
C VAL A 359 -85.21 33.06 19.53
N ALA A 360 -84.06 33.42 20.08
CA ALA A 360 -83.14 32.49 20.70
C ALA A 360 -83.38 32.51 22.20
N TRP A 361 -83.50 31.33 22.79
CA TRP A 361 -83.63 31.17 24.23
C TRP A 361 -82.53 30.25 24.73
N THR A 362 -81.97 30.58 25.88
CA THR A 362 -81.03 29.73 26.61
C THR A 362 -81.49 29.63 28.05
N ARG A 363 -81.85 28.42 28.48
CA ARG A 363 -82.17 28.13 29.89
C ARG A 363 -81.00 28.52 30.78
N THR A 364 -81.27 29.12 31.93
CA THR A 364 -80.28 29.16 33.01
C THR A 364 -80.22 27.77 33.63
N GLY A 365 -79.05 27.13 33.61
CA GLY A 365 -78.90 25.77 34.13
C GLY A 365 -79.36 25.62 35.57
N ASP A 366 -79.88 24.43 35.91
CA ASP A 366 -80.05 24.03 37.31
C ASP A 366 -78.64 23.85 37.91
N ALA A 367 -78.42 24.15 39.20
CA ALA A 367 -77.07 24.10 39.78
C ALA A 367 -76.48 22.68 39.72
N GLY A 368 -75.46 22.44 38.88
CA GLY A 368 -74.86 21.12 38.62
C GLY A 368 -73.44 20.92 39.20
N ALA A 369 -73.05 19.65 39.42
CA ALA A 369 -71.74 19.21 39.93
C ALA A 369 -70.70 18.96 38.81
N ALA A 370 -69.39 19.10 39.10
CA ALA A 370 -68.29 19.10 38.13
C ALA A 370 -67.78 17.71 37.67
N SER A 371 -67.17 17.65 36.46
CA SER A 371 -66.65 16.43 35.78
C SER A 371 -65.17 16.10 36.09
N PRO A 372 -64.74 14.82 36.04
CA PRO A 372 -63.39 14.35 36.42
C PRO A 372 -62.34 14.30 35.27
N SER A 373 -61.07 14.08 35.62
CA SER A 373 -59.90 13.90 34.73
C SER A 373 -59.85 12.53 34.02
N ALA A 374 -59.16 12.45 32.87
CA ALA A 374 -59.10 11.23 32.05
C ALA A 374 -58.26 10.09 32.67
N SER A 375 -58.60 8.84 32.34
CA SER A 375 -57.81 7.62 32.62
C SER A 375 -57.95 6.61 31.47
N GLU A 376 -57.23 5.49 31.52
CA GLU A 376 -57.34 4.39 30.53
C GLU A 376 -58.75 3.79 30.39
N THR A 377 -59.68 4.13 31.29
CA THR A 377 -61.06 3.62 31.31
C THR A 377 -62.12 4.72 31.32
N VAL A 378 -61.74 6.01 31.36
CA VAL A 378 -62.67 7.14 31.46
C VAL A 378 -62.20 8.32 30.60
N GLU A 379 -63.07 8.79 29.71
CA GLU A 379 -62.83 10.02 28.94
C GLU A 379 -62.91 11.27 29.84
N GLY A 380 -61.92 12.16 29.73
CA GLY A 380 -61.80 13.40 30.51
C GLY A 380 -60.76 14.35 29.89
N ILE A 381 -60.24 15.31 30.64
CA ILE A 381 -59.27 16.32 30.16
C ILE A 381 -57.82 15.80 30.35
N VAL A 382 -56.93 15.94 29.34
CA VAL A 382 -55.49 15.53 29.33
C VAL A 382 -54.56 16.72 29.02
N GLU A 383 -53.36 16.73 29.61
CA GLU A 383 -52.30 17.76 29.49
C GLU A 383 -51.07 17.25 28.70
N THR A 384 -50.40 18.13 27.93
CA THR A 384 -49.17 17.84 27.12
C THR A 384 -47.87 17.96 27.94
N ALA A 385 -46.91 17.05 27.71
CA ALA A 385 -45.61 17.04 28.41
C ALA A 385 -44.67 18.19 27.97
N THR A 386 -43.79 18.63 28.87
CA THR A 386 -42.74 19.63 28.58
C THR A 386 -41.44 18.99 28.08
N GLN A 387 -40.60 19.74 27.36
CA GLN A 387 -39.35 19.21 26.76
C GLN A 387 -38.42 18.53 27.78
N GLY A 388 -38.29 19.08 28.99
CA GLY A 388 -37.44 18.48 30.04
C GLY A 388 -37.97 17.15 30.60
N GLU A 389 -39.28 16.88 30.49
CA GLU A 389 -39.88 15.61 30.91
C GLU A 389 -39.71 14.52 29.82
N VAL A 390 -39.68 14.92 28.55
CA VAL A 390 -39.41 14.04 27.40
C VAL A 390 -37.95 13.57 27.41
N ASP A 391 -37.00 14.49 27.60
CA ASP A 391 -35.57 14.17 27.58
C ASP A 391 -35.13 13.27 28.75
N ALA A 392 -35.86 13.30 29.87
CA ALA A 392 -35.57 12.53 31.07
C ALA A 392 -36.23 11.13 31.11
N GLY A 393 -37.02 10.76 30.10
CA GLY A 393 -37.65 9.44 29.96
C GLY A 393 -38.52 9.00 31.16
N THR A 394 -39.03 9.94 31.94
CA THR A 394 -39.61 9.68 33.27
C THR A 394 -41.14 9.80 33.34
N ASP A 395 -41.81 10.21 32.25
CA ASP A 395 -43.25 10.39 32.22
C ASP A 395 -43.94 9.44 31.22
N ALA A 396 -44.75 8.53 31.74
CA ALA A 396 -45.51 7.54 30.98
C ALA A 396 -47.01 7.90 30.84
N LEU A 397 -47.43 9.10 31.26
CA LEU A 397 -48.84 9.44 31.49
C LEU A 397 -49.35 10.65 30.69
N ARG A 398 -48.52 11.30 29.86
CA ARG A 398 -48.86 12.48 29.05
C ARG A 398 -48.52 12.30 27.56
N TYR A 399 -49.26 13.00 26.68
CA TYR A 399 -49.11 12.90 25.21
C TYR A 399 -47.95 13.77 24.68
N VAL A 400 -47.14 13.22 23.77
CA VAL A 400 -45.96 13.85 23.12
C VAL A 400 -46.23 14.03 21.62
N THR A 401 -45.93 15.20 21.04
CA THR A 401 -46.03 15.45 19.59
C THR A 401 -44.67 15.36 18.88
N PRO A 402 -44.57 14.76 17.67
CA PRO A 402 -43.30 14.59 16.95
C PRO A 402 -42.92 15.85 16.18
N ALA A 403 -42.11 16.73 16.78
CA ALA A 403 -41.64 17.96 16.12
C ALA A 403 -40.11 18.12 16.03
N THR A 404 -39.31 17.08 16.33
CA THR A 404 -37.86 17.09 16.11
C THR A 404 -37.29 15.69 15.84
N LEU A 405 -37.53 15.13 14.65
CA LEU A 405 -36.59 14.18 14.06
C LEU A 405 -35.55 15.00 13.28
N ALA A 406 -34.53 15.50 13.98
CA ALA A 406 -33.41 16.17 13.34
C ALA A 406 -32.34 15.14 12.98
N ASN A 407 -31.96 15.16 11.70
CA ASN A 407 -30.74 14.61 11.10
C ASN A 407 -30.63 13.08 10.99
N THR A 408 -31.08 12.54 9.85
CA THR A 408 -30.58 11.26 9.34
C THR A 408 -30.18 11.47 7.89
N THR A 409 -28.88 11.61 7.66
CA THR A 409 -28.27 11.72 6.34
C THR A 409 -28.41 10.39 5.62
N VAL A 410 -28.86 10.44 4.36
CA VAL A 410 -28.95 9.29 3.45
C VAL A 410 -27.53 8.87 3.06
N VAL A 411 -27.14 7.62 3.33
CA VAL A 411 -25.95 6.99 2.72
C VAL A 411 -26.42 5.89 1.79
N GLY A 412 -26.33 6.15 0.48
CA GLY A 412 -26.40 5.12 -0.54
C GLY A 412 -25.02 4.47 -0.68
N GLY A 413 -24.95 3.16 -0.48
CA GLY A 413 -23.73 2.38 -0.67
C GLY A 413 -23.46 2.10 -2.16
N ASP A 414 -22.44 2.74 -2.70
CA ASP A 414 -21.66 2.28 -3.86
C ASP A 414 -20.32 1.79 -3.30
N PRO A 415 -19.77 0.62 -3.69
CA PRO A 415 -18.50 0.13 -3.14
C PRO A 415 -17.27 0.81 -3.78
N ALA A 416 -17.22 2.15 -3.78
CA ALA A 416 -16.10 2.93 -4.33
C ALA A 416 -15.98 4.33 -3.68
N ALA A 417 -14.78 4.63 -3.14
CA ALA A 417 -14.39 5.85 -2.40
C ALA A 417 -15.17 6.15 -1.11
N PHE A 418 -14.47 6.11 0.01
CA PHE A 418 -14.93 6.69 1.25
C PHE A 418 -14.24 8.06 1.40
N SER A 419 -14.99 9.17 1.44
CA SER A 419 -14.48 10.50 1.76
C SER A 419 -15.50 11.23 2.64
N GLY A 420 -15.09 11.66 3.82
CA GLY A 420 -16.00 12.29 4.78
C GLY A 420 -15.32 12.83 6.03
N VAL A 421 -16.00 13.76 6.70
CA VAL A 421 -15.62 14.25 8.03
C VAL A 421 -16.02 13.19 9.06
N ILE A 422 -15.03 12.68 9.80
CA ILE A 422 -15.19 11.74 10.91
C ILE A 422 -15.87 12.44 12.08
N GLU A 423 -15.34 13.61 12.47
CA GLU A 423 -15.89 14.45 13.54
C GLU A 423 -15.51 15.90 13.31
N THR A 424 -16.42 16.84 13.63
CA THR A 424 -16.13 18.27 13.69
C THR A 424 -15.74 18.66 15.12
N ASP A 425 -14.45 18.61 15.43
CA ASP A 425 -13.90 19.01 16.72
C ASP A 425 -12.57 19.76 16.49
N ALA A 426 -12.46 20.97 17.06
CA ALA A 426 -11.28 21.82 16.94
C ALA A 426 -10.20 21.51 18.01
N THR A 427 -10.43 20.52 18.86
CA THR A 427 -9.50 20.14 19.95
C THR A 427 -8.52 19.04 19.56
N TYR A 428 -8.60 18.50 18.34
CA TYR A 428 -7.62 17.51 17.87
C TYR A 428 -6.23 18.10 17.78
N VAL A 429 -5.25 17.33 18.29
CA VAL A 429 -3.83 17.68 18.23
C VAL A 429 -3.08 16.80 17.24
N ALA A 430 -3.30 15.48 17.28
CA ALA A 430 -2.59 14.55 16.40
C ALA A 430 -3.38 13.26 16.17
N THR A 431 -2.98 12.50 15.15
CA THR A 431 -3.58 11.20 14.81
C THR A 431 -2.52 10.19 14.37
N THR A 432 -2.83 8.91 14.55
CA THR A 432 -2.03 7.78 14.05
C THR A 432 -2.38 7.46 12.59
N GLN A 433 -1.51 6.71 11.93
CA GLN A 433 -1.93 5.94 10.76
C GLN A 433 -3.02 4.93 11.13
N PRO A 434 -3.79 4.42 10.15
CA PRO A 434 -4.52 3.17 10.31
C PRO A 434 -3.54 2.07 10.75
N PHE A 435 -3.88 1.37 11.82
CA PHE A 435 -3.08 0.26 12.33
C PHE A 435 -3.95 -0.97 12.53
N VAL A 436 -3.40 -2.13 12.18
CA VAL A 436 -4.08 -3.42 12.33
C VAL A 436 -3.73 -4.01 13.69
N MET A 437 -4.76 -4.47 14.39
CA MET A 437 -4.60 -5.10 15.68
C MET A 437 -3.96 -6.50 15.57
N PRO A 438 -2.89 -6.78 16.33
CA PRO A 438 -2.27 -8.12 16.36
C PRO A 438 -3.21 -9.24 16.80
N ASP A 439 -4.25 -8.92 17.57
CA ASP A 439 -5.26 -9.89 18.01
C ASP A 439 -6.35 -10.18 16.96
N GLY A 440 -6.25 -9.59 15.76
CA GLY A 440 -7.20 -9.74 14.66
C GLY A 440 -8.53 -9.02 14.87
N SER A 441 -8.65 -8.18 15.90
CA SER A 441 -9.90 -7.48 16.20
C SER A 441 -10.28 -6.40 15.20
N GLY A 442 -9.38 -6.00 14.29
CA GLY A 442 -9.65 -5.00 13.27
C GLY A 442 -8.55 -3.97 13.05
N THR A 443 -8.86 -3.00 12.20
CA THR A 443 -8.07 -1.83 11.85
C THR A 443 -8.64 -0.62 12.58
N TYR A 444 -7.77 0.15 13.20
CA TYR A 444 -8.15 1.33 13.99
C TYR A 444 -7.34 2.55 13.58
N ILE A 445 -7.89 3.72 13.82
CA ILE A 445 -7.19 5.01 13.88
C ILE A 445 -7.33 5.50 15.32
N ALA A 446 -6.25 6.06 15.87
CA ALA A 446 -6.30 6.75 17.15
C ALA A 446 -6.06 8.25 16.96
N THR A 447 -6.83 9.05 17.67
CA THR A 447 -6.72 10.51 17.65
C THR A 447 -6.55 11.00 19.08
N VAL A 448 -5.75 12.04 19.27
CA VAL A 448 -5.58 12.67 20.58
C VAL A 448 -6.12 14.11 20.55
N LYS A 449 -6.94 14.44 21.53
CA LYS A 449 -7.54 15.76 21.75
C LYS A 449 -6.95 16.42 22.99
N ASP A 450 -6.77 17.73 22.91
CA ASP A 450 -6.47 18.57 24.06
C ASP A 450 -7.72 19.34 24.50
N ALA A 451 -8.36 18.89 25.59
CA ALA A 451 -9.50 19.56 26.21
C ALA A 451 -9.07 20.57 27.30
N GLY A 452 -7.76 20.83 27.44
CA GLY A 452 -7.14 21.82 28.29
C GLY A 452 -6.83 21.38 29.73
N ALA A 453 -7.61 20.49 30.35
CA ALA A 453 -7.31 19.97 31.70
C ALA A 453 -6.84 18.50 31.67
N ASP A 454 -7.46 17.71 30.78
CA ASP A 454 -7.14 16.32 30.52
C ASP A 454 -7.04 16.12 29.01
N GLY A 455 -6.08 15.33 28.56
CA GLY A 455 -6.01 14.84 27.19
C GLY A 455 -7.03 13.72 26.98
N THR A 456 -7.52 13.53 25.76
CA THR A 456 -8.43 12.42 25.43
C THR A 456 -7.94 11.69 24.19
N VAL A 457 -7.83 10.36 24.27
CA VAL A 457 -7.53 9.50 23.11
C VAL A 457 -8.82 8.83 22.64
N GLU A 458 -9.18 9.03 21.39
CA GLU A 458 -10.35 8.43 20.76
C GLU A 458 -9.93 7.41 19.71
N LEU A 459 -10.61 6.27 19.69
CA LEU A 459 -10.31 5.14 18.82
C LEU A 459 -11.45 4.93 17.83
N TRP A 460 -11.11 4.94 16.55
CA TRP A 460 -12.04 4.85 15.43
C TRP A 460 -11.76 3.55 14.68
N LYS A 461 -12.74 2.67 14.61
CA LYS A 461 -12.62 1.40 13.86
C LYS A 461 -12.87 1.66 12.37
N VAL A 462 -12.03 1.10 11.48
CA VAL A 462 -12.00 1.42 10.04
C VAL A 462 -12.36 0.19 9.17
N ASP A 463 -12.95 -0.85 9.75
CA ASP A 463 -13.09 -2.17 9.09
C ASP A 463 -14.27 -2.33 8.12
N THR A 464 -15.10 -1.30 7.93
CA THR A 464 -16.27 -1.35 7.03
C THR A 464 -16.57 0.04 6.47
N SER A 465 -17.47 0.14 5.47
CA SER A 465 -17.95 1.39 4.84
C SER A 465 -18.54 2.45 5.79
N ASP A 466 -18.51 2.22 7.09
CA ASP A 466 -19.19 2.98 8.15
C ASP A 466 -18.31 4.05 8.81
N VAL A 467 -17.36 4.65 8.10
CA VAL A 467 -16.71 5.86 8.62
C VAL A 467 -17.57 7.12 8.32
N VAL A 468 -18.80 6.98 7.80
CA VAL A 468 -19.68 8.14 7.57
C VAL A 468 -20.41 8.46 8.87
N ALA A 469 -19.85 9.39 9.64
CA ALA A 469 -20.49 10.05 10.80
C ALA A 469 -20.97 9.10 11.92
N GLY A 470 -20.05 8.65 12.77
CA GLY A 470 -20.41 7.83 13.93
C GLY A 470 -19.30 7.79 14.97
N SER A 471 -19.60 8.30 16.16
CA SER A 471 -18.76 8.40 17.38
C SER A 471 -17.62 7.38 17.53
N ALA A 472 -16.51 7.83 18.13
CA ALA A 472 -15.40 6.98 18.51
C ALA A 472 -15.88 5.67 19.18
N THR A 473 -15.33 4.53 18.73
CA THR A 473 -15.66 3.21 19.25
C THR A 473 -15.23 3.07 20.72
N ALA A 474 -14.19 3.81 21.11
CA ALA A 474 -13.78 3.96 22.50
C ALA A 474 -13.10 5.32 22.70
N SER A 475 -13.11 5.79 23.94
CA SER A 475 -12.42 7.00 24.37
C SER A 475 -11.71 6.73 25.69
N VAL A 476 -10.48 7.23 25.83
CA VAL A 476 -9.62 7.08 27.00
C VAL A 476 -9.16 8.46 27.45
N THR A 477 -9.56 8.86 28.65
CA THR A 477 -9.13 10.12 29.27
C THR A 477 -7.76 9.95 29.93
N LEU A 478 -6.82 10.82 29.56
CA LEU A 478 -5.48 10.94 30.13
C LEU A 478 -5.51 11.97 31.27
N THR A 479 -5.84 11.50 32.47
CA THR A 479 -6.08 12.38 33.62
C THR A 479 -4.82 13.18 33.97
N GLY A 480 -4.93 14.50 33.97
CA GLY A 480 -3.87 15.45 34.28
C GLY A 480 -2.98 15.84 33.11
N ALA A 481 -3.16 15.25 31.91
CA ALA A 481 -2.35 15.54 30.73
C ALA A 481 -2.90 16.75 29.96
N ALA A 482 -2.75 17.95 30.53
CA ALA A 482 -3.36 19.19 30.05
C ALA A 482 -2.82 19.72 28.72
N THR A 483 -1.69 19.21 28.23
CA THR A 483 -1.09 19.56 26.94
C THR A 483 -0.47 18.33 26.28
N VAL A 484 -1.33 17.53 25.64
CA VAL A 484 -0.88 16.43 24.78
C VAL A 484 -0.21 16.97 23.53
N THR A 485 0.90 16.37 23.11
CA THR A 485 1.78 16.93 22.07
C THR A 485 1.88 16.05 20.84
N SER A 486 1.75 14.74 21.00
CA SER A 486 2.03 13.77 19.93
C SER A 486 1.45 12.40 20.24
N ILE A 487 1.18 11.63 19.19
CA ILE A 487 0.71 10.26 19.27
C ILE A 487 1.48 9.39 18.27
N ALA A 488 1.80 8.15 18.65
CA ALA A 488 2.33 7.13 17.76
C ALA A 488 1.77 5.77 18.15
N GLU A 489 1.88 4.80 17.25
CA GLU A 489 1.36 3.45 17.45
C GLU A 489 2.34 2.41 16.91
N SER A 490 2.39 1.25 17.56
CA SER A 490 2.95 0.04 16.98
C SER A 490 2.35 -1.19 17.66
N MET A 491 1.99 -2.24 16.90
CA MET A 491 1.52 -3.53 17.41
C MET A 491 0.31 -3.44 18.39
N GLY A 492 -0.63 -2.55 18.10
CA GLY A 492 -1.80 -2.20 18.91
C GLY A 492 -1.49 -1.50 20.24
N TYR A 493 -0.26 -1.00 20.43
CA TYR A 493 0.11 -0.15 21.56
C TYR A 493 0.22 1.30 21.10
N ILE A 494 -0.58 2.16 21.71
CA ILE A 494 -0.57 3.59 21.44
C ILE A 494 0.28 4.29 22.49
N ILE A 495 1.20 5.15 22.07
CA ILE A 495 1.95 6.06 22.94
C ILE A 495 1.51 7.49 22.67
N VAL A 496 1.28 8.25 23.73
CA VAL A 496 0.97 9.69 23.68
C VAL A 496 2.00 10.45 24.52
N GLY A 497 2.56 11.52 23.97
CA GLY A 497 3.41 12.46 24.70
C GLY A 497 2.60 13.62 25.27
N SER A 498 3.00 14.12 26.44
CA SER A 498 2.44 15.33 27.08
C SER A 498 3.51 16.08 27.86
N GLU A 499 3.20 17.26 28.39
CA GLU A 499 4.11 17.96 29.33
C GLU A 499 4.35 17.21 30.65
N ASP A 500 3.56 16.17 30.92
CA ASP A 500 3.57 15.37 32.15
C ASP A 500 4.22 13.99 31.99
N GLY A 501 4.63 13.63 30.78
CA GLY A 501 5.38 12.42 30.47
C GLY A 501 4.83 11.68 29.26
N ILE A 502 4.74 10.36 29.36
CA ILE A 502 4.16 9.52 28.33
C ILE A 502 2.97 8.73 28.88
N HIS A 503 2.00 8.51 28.01
CA HIS A 503 0.85 7.68 28.26
C HIS A 503 0.85 6.49 27.30
N ILE A 504 0.72 5.27 27.82
CA ILE A 504 0.60 4.06 27.01
C ILE A 504 -0.84 3.56 27.09
N ILE A 505 -1.48 3.37 25.94
CA ILE A 505 -2.88 2.95 25.83
C ILE A 505 -2.93 1.63 25.06
N HIS A 506 -3.60 0.64 25.64
CA HIS A 506 -3.90 -0.62 24.98
C HIS A 506 -5.10 -1.30 25.66
N LYS A 507 -5.59 -2.40 25.07
CA LYS A 507 -6.73 -3.18 25.62
C LYS A 507 -6.34 -4.54 26.21
N TYR A 508 -5.07 -4.94 26.08
CA TYR A 508 -4.63 -6.30 26.37
C TYR A 508 -4.70 -6.74 27.84
N ASP A 509 -4.74 -5.82 28.81
CA ASP A 509 -4.82 -6.18 30.24
C ASP A 509 -6.25 -6.41 30.73
N THR A 510 -7.21 -5.63 30.22
CA THR A 510 -8.57 -5.56 30.76
C THR A 510 -9.64 -5.98 29.75
N GLY A 511 -9.27 -6.18 28.48
CA GLY A 511 -10.19 -6.40 27.36
C GLY A 511 -10.82 -5.13 26.80
N SER A 512 -10.59 -3.98 27.44
CA SER A 512 -11.10 -2.66 27.03
C SER A 512 -9.95 -1.67 26.92
N TRP A 513 -10.07 -0.73 25.98
CA TRP A 513 -9.10 0.35 25.84
C TRP A 513 -8.96 1.16 27.12
N ALA A 514 -7.74 1.23 27.64
CA ALA A 514 -7.43 1.96 28.86
C ALA A 514 -5.96 2.40 28.86
N GLU A 515 -5.67 3.43 29.66
CA GLU A 515 -4.30 3.78 29.98
C GLU A 515 -3.66 2.70 30.87
N ALA A 516 -2.50 2.21 30.44
CA ALA A 516 -1.73 1.20 31.13
C ALA A 516 -0.86 1.84 32.22
N THR A 517 -1.26 1.68 33.48
CA THR A 517 -0.50 2.21 34.65
C THR A 517 0.32 1.13 35.37
N THR A 518 0.06 -0.15 35.07
CA THR A 518 0.73 -1.32 35.65
C THR A 518 1.15 -2.30 34.57
N GLY A 519 2.10 -3.18 34.87
CA GLY A 519 2.67 -4.08 33.84
C GLY A 519 3.66 -3.37 32.92
N TRP A 520 4.08 -4.04 31.86
CA TRP A 520 4.94 -3.47 30.82
C TRP A 520 4.39 -3.84 29.44
N PRO A 521 4.38 -2.92 28.45
CA PRO A 521 4.67 -1.48 28.57
C PRO A 521 3.60 -0.71 29.37
N ARG A 522 3.94 0.48 29.88
CA ARG A 522 3.05 1.33 30.69
C ARG A 522 3.42 2.82 30.60
N SER A 523 2.49 3.70 30.97
CA SER A 523 2.70 5.15 31.13
C SER A 523 3.80 5.45 32.14
N LEU A 524 4.63 6.45 31.83
CA LEU A 524 5.78 6.84 32.66
C LEU A 524 5.87 8.36 32.80
N SER A 525 6.45 8.78 33.92
CA SER A 525 6.86 10.16 34.20
C SER A 525 8.13 10.16 35.04
N THR A 526 8.63 11.32 35.41
CA THR A 526 9.74 11.51 36.36
C THR A 526 9.41 10.97 37.76
N SER A 527 8.13 10.68 38.05
CA SER A 527 7.67 10.13 39.32
C SER A 527 7.42 8.61 39.31
N THR A 528 7.53 7.95 38.16
CA THR A 528 7.35 6.49 38.03
C THR A 528 8.63 5.70 38.27
N THR A 529 8.54 4.36 38.29
CA THR A 529 9.71 3.47 38.28
C THR A 529 9.57 2.48 37.12
N PRO A 530 10.44 2.45 36.11
CA PRO A 530 11.54 3.40 35.87
C PRO A 530 11.02 4.83 35.65
N ALA A 531 11.86 5.82 35.94
CA ALA A 531 11.52 7.24 35.81
C ALA A 531 11.97 7.76 34.45
N LEU A 532 11.15 8.59 33.81
CA LEU A 532 11.61 9.41 32.68
C LEU A 532 12.63 10.44 33.16
N VAL A 533 13.51 10.85 32.24
CA VAL A 533 14.51 11.90 32.52
C VAL A 533 13.87 13.28 32.59
N ASN A 534 12.82 13.52 31.81
CA ASN A 534 12.00 14.73 31.84
C ASN A 534 10.53 14.35 31.55
N ASN A 535 9.59 15.16 32.03
CA ASN A 535 8.18 15.04 31.72
C ASN A 535 7.78 15.81 30.47
N ASP A 536 8.51 16.86 30.10
CA ASP A 536 8.19 17.71 28.95
C ASP A 536 8.45 16.97 27.63
N VAL A 537 7.54 16.07 27.26
CA VAL A 537 7.60 15.25 26.05
C VAL A 537 6.92 15.99 24.92
N GLN A 538 7.71 16.36 23.92
CA GLN A 538 7.21 17.08 22.76
C GLN A 538 6.79 16.11 21.64
N ARG A 539 7.53 15.00 21.46
CA ARG A 539 7.27 14.03 20.39
C ARG A 539 7.54 12.59 20.83
N VAL A 540 6.73 11.67 20.32
CA VAL A 540 6.87 10.22 20.50
C VAL A 540 6.92 9.49 19.16
N ALA A 541 7.57 8.33 19.14
CA ALA A 541 7.60 7.39 18.02
C ALA A 541 7.54 5.95 18.53
N ALA A 542 7.06 5.01 17.72
CA ALA A 542 6.98 3.59 18.06
C ALA A 542 7.43 2.72 16.89
N THR A 543 8.14 1.63 17.16
CA THR A 543 8.59 0.67 16.13
C THR A 543 8.84 -0.71 16.74
N VAL A 544 8.91 -1.74 15.90
CA VAL A 544 9.48 -3.05 16.24
C VAL A 544 10.94 -3.14 15.76
N GLY A 545 11.80 -3.84 16.48
CA GLY A 545 13.22 -4.02 16.10
C GLY A 545 13.54 -5.39 15.44
N TRP A 546 14.63 -5.46 14.65
CA TRP A 546 15.45 -6.63 14.15
C TRP A 546 15.89 -7.84 15.10
N ASP A 547 16.88 -7.76 16.02
CA ASP A 547 17.24 -8.66 17.16
C ASP A 547 16.15 -9.10 18.19
N VAL A 548 15.55 -10.28 18.01
CA VAL A 548 14.75 -11.07 18.98
C VAL A 548 13.92 -10.26 20.02
N PRO A 549 12.89 -9.53 19.58
CA PRO A 549 12.00 -8.80 20.47
C PRO A 549 11.35 -9.70 21.54
N ALA A 550 11.25 -9.19 22.76
CA ALA A 550 10.41 -9.78 23.79
C ALA A 550 8.97 -9.86 23.27
N LYS A 551 8.44 -11.07 23.15
CA LYS A 551 7.03 -11.27 22.81
C LYS A 551 6.18 -10.91 24.00
N ASP A 552 5.10 -10.17 23.74
CA ASP A 552 4.07 -9.93 24.72
C ASP A 552 3.33 -11.24 25.00
N PRO A 553 3.35 -11.76 26.24
CA PRO A 553 2.65 -13.00 26.59
C PRO A 553 1.12 -12.91 26.41
N ARG A 554 0.55 -11.68 26.39
CA ARG A 554 -0.89 -11.46 26.25
C ARG A 554 -1.36 -11.63 24.80
N THR A 555 -0.56 -11.18 23.84
CA THR A 555 -0.92 -11.14 22.41
C THR A 555 -0.16 -12.15 21.56
N GLY A 556 0.99 -12.65 22.04
CA GLY A 556 1.93 -13.43 21.24
C GLY A 556 2.72 -12.62 20.20
N GLY A 557 2.40 -11.32 20.06
CA GLY A 557 3.06 -10.34 19.21
C GLY A 557 4.31 -9.74 19.85
N ILE A 558 4.99 -8.86 19.13
CA ILE A 558 6.20 -8.18 19.58
C ILE A 558 5.82 -6.98 20.45
N ILE A 559 6.47 -6.81 21.61
CA ILE A 559 6.37 -5.55 22.37
C ILE A 559 7.15 -4.47 21.61
N PRO A 560 6.54 -3.31 21.30
CA PRO A 560 7.24 -2.22 20.63
C PRO A 560 8.36 -1.60 21.48
N THR A 561 9.29 -0.98 20.77
CA THR A 561 10.22 0.01 21.32
C THR A 561 9.62 1.39 21.11
N PHE A 562 9.70 2.26 22.12
CA PHE A 562 9.19 3.63 22.04
C PHE A 562 10.33 4.65 22.07
N GLY A 563 10.30 5.61 21.15
CA GLY A 563 11.19 6.76 21.12
C GLY A 563 10.50 7.98 21.73
N ILE A 564 11.25 8.77 22.49
CA ILE A 564 10.78 9.98 23.16
C ILE A 564 11.74 11.14 22.86
N HIS A 565 11.19 12.32 22.55
CA HIS A 565 11.90 13.58 22.48
C HIS A 565 11.38 14.56 23.54
N TYR A 566 12.31 15.24 24.23
CA TYR A 566 11.99 16.21 25.28
C TYR A 566 12.19 17.66 24.83
N GLY A 567 11.26 18.54 25.21
CA GLY A 567 11.33 19.98 24.89
C GLY A 567 12.32 20.77 25.75
N THR A 568 12.58 20.29 26.97
CA THR A 568 13.44 20.94 27.96
C THR A 568 14.36 19.92 28.66
N GLY A 569 15.26 20.39 29.53
CA GLY A 569 16.09 19.53 30.39
C GLY A 569 17.48 19.17 29.83
N THR A 570 18.17 18.24 30.51
CA THR A 570 19.55 17.84 30.19
C THR A 570 19.66 16.64 29.24
N ALA A 571 18.57 15.91 29.04
CA ALA A 571 18.47 14.88 28.01
C ALA A 571 17.56 15.39 26.89
N SER A 572 17.95 15.10 25.66
CA SER A 572 17.18 15.50 24.48
C SER A 572 16.26 14.36 24.02
N HIS A 573 16.69 13.10 24.14
CA HIS A 573 15.93 11.92 23.68
C HIS A 573 16.08 10.73 24.62
N SER A 574 15.08 9.84 24.62
CA SER A 574 15.12 8.52 25.24
C SER A 574 14.55 7.45 24.33
N SER A 575 15.07 6.21 24.41
CA SER A 575 14.38 5.01 23.94
C SER A 575 13.93 4.16 25.12
N LEU A 576 12.73 3.60 25.00
CA LEU A 576 12.12 2.66 25.92
C LEU A 576 12.10 1.31 25.26
N SER A 577 12.85 0.40 25.85
CA SER A 577 13.08 -0.93 25.32
C SER A 577 11.95 -1.89 25.70
N PRO A 578 11.69 -2.95 24.91
CA PRO A 578 10.67 -3.97 25.22
C PRO A 578 10.80 -4.64 26.59
N ASP A 579 11.96 -4.58 27.23
CA ASP A 579 12.26 -5.14 28.54
C ASP A 579 12.03 -4.17 29.72
N GLY A 580 11.61 -2.92 29.46
CA GLY A 580 11.45 -1.89 30.49
C GLY A 580 12.68 -1.02 30.72
N THR A 581 13.77 -1.21 29.97
CA THR A 581 14.97 -0.39 30.09
C THR A 581 14.79 0.95 29.38
N ILE A 582 15.20 2.05 30.03
CA ILE A 582 15.24 3.39 29.44
C ILE A 582 16.70 3.75 29.16
N SER A 583 17.00 4.09 27.91
CA SER A 583 18.29 4.60 27.47
C SER A 583 18.12 6.04 27.00
N SER A 584 18.92 6.97 27.53
CA SER A 584 18.75 8.40 27.25
C SER A 584 20.04 9.06 26.81
N ARG A 585 19.95 9.94 25.81
CA ARG A 585 21.07 10.75 25.35
C ARG A 585 21.10 12.10 26.05
N THR A 586 22.17 12.36 26.79
CA THR A 586 22.38 13.62 27.51
C THR A 586 22.97 14.67 26.56
N ALA A 587 22.21 15.71 26.26
CA ALA A 587 22.64 16.88 25.49
C ALA A 587 21.77 18.09 25.88
N THR A 588 22.29 19.32 25.79
CA THR A 588 21.56 20.55 26.14
C THR A 588 20.34 20.75 25.25
N ALA A 589 19.12 20.58 25.77
CA ALA A 589 17.86 20.64 25.01
C ALA A 589 17.84 21.75 23.93
N ASN A 590 17.45 21.38 22.71
CA ASN A 590 17.11 22.30 21.63
C ASN A 590 15.59 22.20 21.43
N ALA A 591 14.90 23.33 21.44
CA ALA A 591 13.44 23.38 21.55
C ALA A 591 12.66 22.84 20.34
N ASN A 592 13.31 22.45 19.24
CA ASN A 592 12.66 22.26 17.93
C ASN A 592 12.94 20.92 17.23
N LEU A 593 13.32 19.85 17.95
CA LEU A 593 13.81 18.62 17.31
C LEU A 593 12.74 17.51 17.26
N GLY A 594 12.74 16.69 16.21
CA GLY A 594 11.80 15.58 16.04
C GLY A 594 12.42 14.21 16.30
N ILE A 595 11.58 13.17 16.42
CA ILE A 595 11.96 11.75 16.47
C ILE A 595 11.07 10.94 15.52
N ALA A 596 11.66 10.11 14.67
CA ALA A 596 10.97 9.17 13.78
C ALA A 596 11.50 7.75 13.96
N ALA A 597 10.61 6.76 13.90
CA ALA A 597 10.98 5.36 13.69
C ALA A 597 11.51 5.17 12.27
N VAL A 598 12.61 4.44 12.07
CA VAL A 598 13.16 4.06 10.75
C VAL A 598 13.91 2.75 10.87
N SER A 599 13.58 1.76 10.04
CA SER A 599 14.33 0.51 9.91
C SER A 599 14.63 -0.14 11.29
N GLY A 600 13.62 -0.28 12.14
CA GLY A 600 13.78 -0.86 13.47
C GLY A 600 14.61 -0.05 14.47
N GLY A 601 15.04 1.17 14.14
CA GLY A 601 15.66 2.15 15.02
C GLY A 601 14.92 3.49 15.00
N PHE A 602 15.56 4.53 15.53
CA PHE A 602 15.06 5.89 15.49
C PHE A 602 16.06 6.85 14.84
N ILE A 603 15.53 7.82 14.10
CA ILE A 603 16.25 9.02 13.70
C ILE A 603 15.83 10.16 14.64
N HIS A 604 16.81 10.92 15.08
CA HIS A 604 16.61 12.15 15.84
C HIS A 604 17.62 13.22 15.45
N ALA A 605 17.28 14.47 15.72
CA ALA A 605 18.24 15.56 15.61
C ALA A 605 18.90 15.84 16.97
N ASP A 606 20.11 16.40 16.97
CA ASP A 606 20.80 16.82 18.19
C ASP A 606 21.05 18.31 18.28
N THR A 607 21.66 18.71 19.40
CA THR A 607 21.89 20.09 19.81
C THR A 607 22.94 20.82 18.96
N THR A 608 23.56 20.13 18.01
CA THR A 608 24.53 20.66 17.05
C THR A 608 24.00 20.63 15.61
N SER A 609 22.67 20.55 15.46
CA SER A 609 21.95 20.44 14.17
C SER A 609 22.41 19.23 13.36
N ARG A 610 22.78 18.14 14.03
CA ARG A 610 23.09 16.87 13.37
C ARG A 610 21.88 15.97 13.40
N MET A 611 21.67 15.20 12.34
CA MET A 611 20.74 14.08 12.37
C MET A 611 21.50 12.81 12.67
N LEU A 612 20.96 12.01 13.58
CA LEU A 612 21.58 10.80 14.11
C LEU A 612 20.60 9.65 13.99
N HIS A 613 21.11 8.49 13.63
CA HIS A 613 20.36 7.23 13.61
C HIS A 613 20.90 6.33 14.71
N SER A 614 20.01 5.89 15.60
CA SER A 614 20.32 4.83 16.57
C SER A 614 20.59 3.52 15.83
N ASN A 615 21.83 3.06 15.84
CA ASN A 615 22.26 1.85 15.14
C ASN A 615 21.85 0.53 15.85
N ARG A 616 21.38 0.60 17.11
CA ARG A 616 20.84 -0.52 17.93
C ARG A 616 19.79 0.00 18.92
N TRP A 617 18.82 -0.84 19.30
CA TRP A 617 17.61 -0.38 20.01
C TRP A 617 17.79 -0.01 21.47
N PHE A 618 18.83 -0.55 22.11
CA PHE A 618 19.00 -0.49 23.56
C PHE A 618 20.08 0.51 24.00
N GLN A 619 20.83 1.11 23.07
CA GLN A 619 21.96 1.97 23.40
C GLN A 619 21.93 3.26 22.57
N MET A 620 21.38 4.33 23.15
CA MET A 620 21.64 5.71 22.72
C MET A 620 23.05 6.14 23.19
N ASP A 621 24.07 5.39 22.79
CA ASP A 621 25.49 5.63 23.11
C ASP A 621 26.21 6.28 21.89
N ASN A 622 27.51 6.55 22.02
CA ASN A 622 28.35 7.21 20.99
C ASN A 622 28.41 6.50 19.62
N ASP A 623 27.78 5.33 19.49
CA ASP A 623 27.78 4.51 18.28
C ASP A 623 26.68 4.95 17.27
N GLU A 624 25.89 5.98 17.57
CA GLU A 624 24.94 6.59 16.63
C GLU A 624 25.63 7.02 15.32
N THR A 625 25.01 6.69 14.18
CA THR A 625 25.53 7.09 12.87
C THR A 625 25.02 8.49 12.53
N VAL A 626 25.93 9.36 12.07
CA VAL A 626 25.60 10.74 11.70
C VAL A 626 25.05 10.73 10.28
N ILE A 627 23.74 10.90 10.14
CA ILE A 627 23.07 11.04 8.84
C ILE A 627 23.34 12.42 8.25
N GLN A 628 23.43 13.44 9.12
CA GLN A 628 23.66 14.83 8.71
C GLN A 628 24.61 15.51 9.68
N ASN A 629 25.69 16.11 9.19
CA ASN A 629 26.69 16.77 10.01
C ASN A 629 26.77 18.27 9.66
N SER A 630 26.82 19.12 10.67
CA SER A 630 27.13 20.56 10.53
C SER A 630 28.54 20.85 9.99
N SER A 631 29.37 19.81 9.80
CA SER A 631 30.72 19.90 9.21
C SER A 631 30.88 19.36 7.77
N GLY A 632 29.77 19.11 7.05
CA GLY A 632 29.82 19.05 5.57
C GLY A 632 29.47 17.73 4.87
N ALA A 633 28.31 17.15 5.17
CA ALA A 633 27.71 16.05 4.39
C ALA A 633 26.52 16.61 3.54
N PRO A 634 25.68 15.82 2.83
CA PRO A 634 24.77 16.35 1.84
C PRO A 634 23.67 17.18 2.53
N TYR A 635 23.33 18.33 1.95
CA TYR A 635 22.41 19.28 2.58
C TYR A 635 20.96 18.82 2.38
N THR A 636 20.34 18.22 3.40
CA THR A 636 18.88 18.19 3.55
C THR A 636 18.44 19.33 4.47
N PHE A 637 17.18 19.75 4.44
CA PHE A 637 16.71 20.79 5.36
C PHE A 637 16.63 20.27 6.81
N HIS A 638 16.85 21.15 7.79
CA HIS A 638 16.84 20.81 9.21
C HIS A 638 15.41 20.84 9.78
N PRO A 639 15.02 19.87 10.63
CA PRO A 639 13.66 19.84 11.17
C PRO A 639 13.39 21.06 12.05
N ASP A 640 12.29 21.77 11.77
CA ASP A 640 11.79 22.84 12.63
C ASP A 640 10.46 22.46 13.30
N ASN A 641 9.77 21.39 12.87
CA ASN A 641 8.43 21.10 13.41
C ASN A 641 7.93 19.64 13.36
N ASN A 642 8.53 18.71 12.61
CA ASN A 642 8.16 17.29 12.70
C ASN A 642 9.18 16.37 12.01
N LEU A 643 9.53 15.26 12.65
CA LEU A 643 10.26 14.13 12.06
C LEU A 643 9.34 12.91 12.23
N ALA A 644 8.48 12.58 11.28
CA ALA A 644 7.33 11.70 11.53
C ALA A 644 7.44 10.35 10.79
N GLY A 645 8.11 9.40 11.45
CA GLY A 645 7.89 7.95 11.34
C GLY A 645 8.20 7.23 10.02
N ALA A 646 8.36 5.91 10.12
CA ALA A 646 8.48 4.94 9.04
C ALA A 646 7.77 3.65 9.47
N ASP A 647 7.24 2.91 8.50
CA ASP A 647 7.28 1.45 8.50
C ASP A 647 7.61 0.99 7.08
N GLY A 648 8.38 -0.09 6.97
CA GLY A 648 8.88 -0.59 5.69
C GLY A 648 8.52 -2.06 5.50
N SER A 649 7.94 -2.39 4.36
CA SER A 649 8.29 -3.66 3.72
C SER A 649 9.73 -3.51 3.20
N TRP A 650 10.73 -3.85 4.03
CA TRP A 650 12.16 -3.84 3.64
C TRP A 650 12.56 -2.63 2.73
N GLY A 651 12.46 -1.39 3.22
CA GLY A 651 12.95 -0.18 2.52
C GLY A 651 12.70 1.13 3.30
N SER A 652 13.69 1.77 3.94
CA SER A 652 14.73 2.65 3.37
C SER A 652 14.31 4.09 3.01
N LYS A 653 13.23 4.69 3.59
CA LYS A 653 12.88 6.12 3.38
C LYS A 653 12.45 6.85 4.67
N ALA A 654 12.78 8.14 4.78
CA ALA A 654 12.33 9.06 5.83
C ALA A 654 12.16 10.48 5.25
N ALA A 655 11.29 11.29 5.87
CA ALA A 655 11.02 12.67 5.45
C ALA A 655 11.22 13.66 6.61
N ILE A 656 11.52 14.91 6.26
CA ILE A 656 11.79 16.01 7.19
C ILE A 656 10.98 17.24 6.81
N ALA A 657 10.25 17.79 7.77
CA ALA A 657 9.58 19.08 7.70
C ALA A 657 10.44 20.21 8.28
N SER A 658 10.66 21.30 7.54
CA SER A 658 11.43 22.46 8.00
C SER A 658 10.79 23.79 7.59
N ALA A 659 11.25 24.90 8.17
CA ALA A 659 10.86 26.23 7.70
C ALA A 659 11.40 26.56 6.28
N GLU A 660 12.39 25.81 5.79
CA GLU A 660 13.06 26.03 4.51
C GLU A 660 12.58 25.12 3.37
N GLY A 661 11.84 24.05 3.69
CA GLY A 661 11.32 23.08 2.74
C GLY A 661 11.17 21.65 3.27
N LEU A 662 11.08 20.71 2.33
CA LEU A 662 10.99 19.27 2.51
C LEU A 662 12.37 18.62 2.32
N GLY A 663 12.79 17.83 3.30
CA GLY A 663 13.95 16.96 3.19
C GLY A 663 13.54 15.50 3.00
N LEU A 664 14.12 14.78 2.04
CA LEU A 664 13.94 13.33 1.90
C LEU A 664 15.26 12.61 2.17
N ILE A 665 15.19 11.51 2.88
CA ILE A 665 16.33 10.67 3.27
C ILE A 665 16.02 9.24 2.85
N TYR A 666 16.97 8.58 2.17
CA TYR A 666 16.89 7.16 1.84
C TYR A 666 18.00 6.40 2.60
N PRO A 667 17.74 5.91 3.83
CA PRO A 667 18.72 5.15 4.59
C PRO A 667 19.10 3.84 3.90
N HIS A 668 20.40 3.65 3.66
CA HIS A 668 20.95 2.43 3.06
C HIS A 668 21.21 1.36 4.14
N GLY A 669 20.66 0.16 3.95
CA GLY A 669 20.83 -0.97 4.86
C GLY A 669 22.00 -1.90 4.51
N ASN A 670 22.69 -2.37 5.55
CA ASN A 670 23.54 -3.58 5.59
C ASN A 670 24.92 -3.57 4.91
N GLU A 671 25.73 -2.52 5.10
CA GLU A 671 27.19 -2.70 5.06
C GLU A 671 27.73 -2.86 6.49
N ALA A 672 28.44 -3.96 6.72
CA ALA A 672 28.98 -4.33 8.02
C ALA A 672 29.92 -3.24 8.58
N HIS A 673 29.65 -2.86 9.84
CA HIS A 673 30.42 -2.02 10.74
C HIS A 673 31.91 -1.77 10.41
N GLY A 674 32.27 -0.49 10.24
CA GLY A 674 33.66 -0.04 10.31
C GLY A 674 33.85 1.48 10.22
N THR A 675 33.52 2.25 11.27
CA THR A 675 33.93 3.66 11.50
C THR A 675 33.74 4.72 10.37
N GLY A 676 33.14 4.36 9.23
CA GLY A 676 32.75 5.27 8.16
C GLY A 676 31.24 5.49 8.20
N SER A 677 30.82 6.74 8.03
CA SER A 677 29.43 7.13 7.87
C SER A 677 28.82 6.33 6.73
N GLY A 678 27.79 5.50 6.98
CA GLY A 678 27.05 4.84 5.90
C GLY A 678 26.44 5.93 5.01
N ALA A 679 26.92 6.04 3.77
CA ALA A 679 26.54 7.11 2.85
C ALA A 679 25.01 7.06 2.61
N THR A 680 24.30 8.04 3.14
CA THR A 680 22.83 8.12 3.03
C THR A 680 22.48 8.99 1.84
N ILE A 681 21.48 8.59 1.06
CA ILE A 681 21.00 9.42 -0.05
C ILE A 681 20.04 10.45 0.52
N THR A 682 20.20 11.73 0.18
CA THR A 682 19.29 12.80 0.61
C THR A 682 18.86 13.70 -0.54
N ALA A 683 17.74 14.40 -0.40
CA ALA A 683 17.29 15.43 -1.32
C ALA A 683 16.65 16.59 -0.56
N ALA A 684 16.83 17.80 -1.08
CA ALA A 684 16.21 19.02 -0.54
C ALA A 684 15.28 19.64 -1.59
N ILE A 685 14.04 19.90 -1.19
CA ILE A 685 12.95 20.36 -2.05
C ILE A 685 12.25 21.56 -1.41
N ASN A 686 12.14 22.66 -2.15
CA ASN A 686 11.28 23.78 -1.77
C ASN A 686 10.54 24.32 -3.00
N ARG A 687 9.91 25.49 -2.91
CA ARG A 687 9.16 26.05 -4.05
C ARG A 687 10.04 26.60 -5.17
N THR A 688 11.35 26.61 -4.99
CA THR A 688 12.30 27.21 -5.94
C THR A 688 13.28 26.21 -6.53
N TYR A 689 13.54 25.08 -5.85
CA TYR A 689 14.42 24.03 -6.37
C TYR A 689 14.14 22.66 -5.78
N ASN A 690 14.61 21.66 -6.52
CA ASN A 690 14.82 20.30 -6.08
C ASN A 690 16.27 19.93 -6.44
N THR A 691 17.05 19.45 -5.47
CA THR A 691 18.47 19.13 -5.67
C THR A 691 18.71 17.86 -6.49
N GLY A 692 17.68 17.01 -6.62
CA GLY A 692 17.89 15.60 -6.86
C GLY A 692 18.56 14.92 -5.66
N CYS A 693 18.85 13.63 -5.81
CA CYS A 693 19.53 12.83 -4.82
C CYS A 693 21.02 13.20 -4.71
N MET A 694 21.46 13.38 -3.48
CA MET A 694 22.81 13.69 -3.06
C MET A 694 23.32 12.58 -2.14
N VAL A 695 24.60 12.24 -2.24
CA VAL A 695 25.22 11.19 -1.44
C VAL A 695 26.46 11.76 -0.78
N ASP A 696 26.44 11.74 0.56
CA ASP A 696 27.56 12.04 1.44
C ASP A 696 28.26 13.39 1.11
N ASP A 697 29.57 13.45 0.90
CA ASP A 697 30.33 14.71 0.82
C ASP A 697 30.21 15.42 -0.55
N ILE A 698 29.02 15.97 -0.83
CA ILE A 698 28.76 16.77 -2.03
C ILE A 698 29.58 18.07 -2.00
N ARG A 699 30.46 18.23 -3.00
CA ARG A 699 31.30 19.42 -3.19
C ARG A 699 30.66 20.50 -4.06
N GLY A 700 29.63 20.14 -4.81
CA GLY A 700 28.79 21.04 -5.58
C GLY A 700 27.54 20.35 -6.11
N ALA A 701 26.41 21.04 -6.02
CA ALA A 701 25.10 20.64 -6.55
C ALA A 701 24.51 21.81 -7.34
N TRP A 702 24.69 21.79 -8.66
CA TRP A 702 24.34 22.86 -9.58
C TRP A 702 23.24 22.43 -10.55
N LEU A 703 22.74 23.40 -11.33
CA LEU A 703 21.68 23.17 -12.32
C LEU A 703 20.39 22.61 -11.70
N ALA A 704 20.19 22.87 -10.40
CA ALA A 704 18.95 22.66 -9.66
C ALA A 704 18.19 24.00 -9.64
N ASN A 705 17.41 24.23 -10.70
CA ASN A 705 16.65 25.46 -10.93
C ASN A 705 17.44 26.77 -10.83
N SER A 706 18.76 26.71 -11.00
CA SER A 706 19.61 27.88 -11.18
C SER A 706 20.81 27.53 -12.07
N ALA A 707 21.19 28.44 -12.97
CA ALA A 707 22.39 28.31 -13.79
C ALA A 707 23.70 28.49 -12.99
N THR A 708 23.62 29.07 -11.79
CA THR A 708 24.78 29.49 -10.99
C THR A 708 24.79 29.04 -9.54
N ALA A 709 23.61 28.93 -8.90
CA ALA A 709 23.54 28.60 -7.48
C ALA A 709 24.04 27.17 -7.21
N ASP A 710 24.86 27.05 -6.17
CA ASP A 710 25.22 25.76 -5.57
C ASP A 710 24.28 25.46 -4.41
N ARG A 711 23.65 24.27 -4.44
CA ARG A 711 22.77 23.77 -3.40
C ARG A 711 23.48 22.86 -2.39
N SER A 712 24.78 22.64 -2.57
CA SER A 712 25.61 21.93 -1.61
C SER A 712 25.99 22.84 -0.43
N TYR A 713 26.45 22.24 0.65
CA TYR A 713 26.95 22.98 1.81
C TYR A 713 28.21 23.81 1.52
N LYS A 714 28.90 23.58 0.39
CA LYS A 714 30.09 24.34 0.00
C LYS A 714 29.79 25.72 -0.56
N ALA A 715 28.58 25.93 -1.08
CA ALA A 715 28.18 27.19 -1.72
C ALA A 715 29.13 27.66 -2.85
N ASN A 716 29.71 26.72 -3.59
CA ASN A 716 30.61 26.92 -4.73
C ASN A 716 29.84 27.47 -5.95
N THR A 717 29.47 28.76 -5.93
CA THR A 717 28.66 29.39 -7.00
C THR A 717 29.37 29.34 -8.37
N LEU A 718 28.68 28.90 -9.42
CA LEU A 718 29.22 28.91 -10.78
C LEU A 718 29.22 30.32 -11.37
N THR A 719 30.17 30.55 -12.27
CA THR A 719 30.21 31.74 -13.13
C THR A 719 29.69 31.40 -14.51
N GLU A 720 28.74 32.20 -15.02
CA GLU A 720 28.33 32.16 -16.42
C GLU A 720 29.22 33.06 -17.27
N ASN A 721 29.71 32.53 -18.39
CA ASN A 721 30.24 33.32 -19.48
C ASN A 721 29.15 33.39 -20.56
N GLY A 722 28.67 34.58 -20.90
CA GLY A 722 27.46 34.73 -21.73
C GLY A 722 26.19 34.37 -20.96
N THR A 723 25.07 34.19 -21.66
CA THR A 723 23.81 33.72 -21.06
C THR A 723 23.60 32.26 -21.42
N VAL A 724 23.57 31.37 -20.43
CA VAL A 724 23.24 29.96 -20.64
C VAL A 724 21.72 29.84 -20.83
N PRO A 725 21.23 29.28 -21.95
CA PRO A 725 19.79 29.12 -22.16
C PRO A 725 19.22 28.16 -21.12
N SER A 726 18.03 28.46 -20.63
CA SER A 726 17.25 27.55 -19.80
C SER A 726 15.93 27.18 -20.48
N ALA A 727 15.44 25.99 -20.18
CA ALA A 727 14.15 25.49 -20.64
C ALA A 727 13.56 24.53 -19.60
N SER A 728 12.26 24.22 -19.73
CA SER A 728 11.64 23.16 -18.93
C SER A 728 12.24 21.82 -19.30
N ALA A 729 12.72 21.06 -18.32
CA ALA A 729 13.28 19.73 -18.55
C ALA A 729 12.20 18.72 -18.95
N ASP A 730 11.04 18.79 -18.30
CA ASP A 730 9.86 17.95 -18.57
C ASP A 730 9.06 18.37 -19.82
N GLY A 731 9.29 19.60 -20.30
CA GLY A 731 8.64 20.17 -21.47
C GLY A 731 7.25 20.77 -21.24
N ALA A 732 6.70 20.76 -20.01
CA ALA A 732 5.32 21.24 -19.77
C ALA A 732 5.13 22.07 -18.47
N SER A 733 5.52 21.56 -17.30
CA SER A 733 5.22 22.17 -15.99
C SER A 733 5.99 23.45 -15.72
N GLY A 734 7.24 23.53 -16.20
CA GLY A 734 8.15 24.63 -15.87
C GLY A 734 8.86 24.47 -14.52
N GLU A 735 8.58 23.42 -13.76
CA GLU A 735 9.09 23.26 -12.40
C GLU A 735 10.52 22.74 -12.34
N LEU A 736 10.91 21.81 -13.23
CA LEU A 736 12.31 21.40 -13.37
C LEU A 736 12.94 22.15 -14.55
N LEU A 737 14.02 22.87 -14.29
CA LEU A 737 14.77 23.55 -15.34
C LEU A 737 15.99 22.74 -15.81
N CYS A 738 16.23 22.78 -17.11
CA CYS A 738 17.47 22.35 -17.75
C CYS A 738 18.20 23.53 -18.37
N TYR A 739 19.51 23.34 -18.61
CA TYR A 739 20.42 24.37 -19.08
C TYR A 739 21.23 23.90 -20.30
N GLY A 740 21.42 24.79 -21.26
CA GLY A 740 22.00 24.49 -22.57
C GLY A 740 21.00 24.70 -23.70
N PRO A 741 21.40 24.52 -24.97
CA PRO A 741 22.69 24.00 -25.41
C PRO A 741 23.84 24.97 -25.11
N TYR A 742 24.98 24.39 -24.72
CA TYR A 742 26.21 25.15 -24.49
C TYR A 742 26.95 25.40 -25.80
N THR A 743 27.63 26.53 -25.89
CA THR A 743 28.46 26.90 -27.04
C THR A 743 29.76 27.52 -26.56
N GLY A 744 30.68 27.81 -27.47
CA GLY A 744 31.91 28.52 -27.11
C GLY A 744 31.70 29.96 -26.62
N SER A 745 30.46 30.49 -26.71
CA SER A 745 30.10 31.82 -26.22
C SER A 745 29.15 31.80 -25.02
N ASN A 746 28.58 30.64 -24.64
CA ASN A 746 27.73 30.49 -23.46
C ASN A 746 28.01 29.19 -22.71
N TYR A 747 28.58 29.31 -21.50
CA TYR A 747 28.92 28.17 -20.64
C TYR A 747 29.02 28.58 -19.18
N SER A 748 28.86 27.59 -18.30
CA SER A 748 29.06 27.75 -16.86
C SER A 748 30.37 27.11 -16.44
N TYR A 749 31.02 27.68 -15.43
CA TYR A 749 32.22 27.08 -14.85
C TYR A 749 32.37 27.47 -13.39
N LEU A 750 32.94 26.58 -12.60
CA LEU A 750 33.46 26.94 -11.29
C LEU A 750 34.88 27.51 -11.49
N PRO A 751 35.16 28.72 -11.00
CA PRO A 751 36.54 29.19 -10.86
C PRO A 751 37.39 28.24 -10.01
N THR A 752 38.68 28.53 -9.85
CA THR A 752 39.56 27.69 -9.04
C THR A 752 39.02 27.46 -7.63
N SER A 753 38.81 26.19 -7.24
CA SER A 753 38.39 25.79 -5.90
C SER A 753 39.19 24.59 -5.39
N THR A 754 39.57 24.62 -4.12
CA THR A 754 40.22 23.48 -3.45
C THR A 754 39.22 22.43 -2.97
N ASP A 755 37.91 22.72 -2.98
CA ASP A 755 36.89 21.73 -2.60
C ASP A 755 36.80 20.55 -3.56
N LEU A 756 37.32 20.72 -4.79
CA LEU A 756 37.38 19.69 -5.82
C LEU A 756 38.77 19.02 -5.94
N ASP A 757 39.65 19.26 -4.96
CA ASP A 757 40.95 18.60 -4.82
C ASP A 757 40.74 17.33 -3.97
N PHE A 758 40.61 16.17 -4.64
CA PHE A 758 40.19 14.90 -4.03
C PHE A 758 41.36 14.04 -3.50
N GLY A 759 42.60 14.47 -3.71
CA GLY A 759 43.79 13.70 -3.35
C GLY A 759 43.80 12.34 -4.05
N THR A 760 44.03 11.28 -3.27
CA THR A 760 43.88 9.87 -3.70
C THR A 760 42.54 9.29 -3.25
N GLY A 761 41.59 10.13 -2.83
CA GLY A 761 40.29 9.72 -2.32
C GLY A 761 39.28 9.48 -3.43
N ASP A 762 38.08 9.07 -3.02
CA ASP A 762 36.97 8.79 -3.91
C ASP A 762 36.41 10.07 -4.54
N MET A 763 35.77 9.92 -5.70
CA MET A 763 34.96 10.98 -6.27
C MET A 763 33.83 10.45 -7.15
N SER A 764 32.82 11.30 -7.38
CA SER A 764 31.80 11.04 -8.39
C SER A 764 31.32 12.30 -9.10
N ILE A 765 30.87 12.13 -10.34
CA ILE A 765 30.17 13.13 -11.15
C ILE A 765 28.83 12.54 -11.54
N ILE A 766 27.75 13.26 -11.28
CA ILE A 766 26.37 12.86 -11.60
C ILE A 766 25.74 13.99 -12.38
N THR A 767 25.08 13.69 -13.49
CA THR A 767 24.30 14.70 -14.22
C THR A 767 23.22 14.03 -15.06
N TRP A 768 22.07 14.70 -15.17
CA TRP A 768 21.11 14.41 -16.21
C TRP A 768 21.48 15.16 -17.48
N PHE A 769 21.31 14.52 -18.62
CA PHE A 769 21.56 15.13 -19.93
C PHE A 769 20.57 14.65 -20.99
N LYS A 770 20.41 15.48 -22.03
CA LYS A 770 19.60 15.18 -23.22
C LYS A 770 20.29 15.75 -24.47
N LEU A 771 20.51 14.90 -25.47
CA LEU A 771 21.14 15.28 -26.74
C LEU A 771 20.57 14.40 -27.87
N THR A 772 20.29 14.99 -29.03
CA THR A 772 19.71 14.28 -30.19
C THR A 772 20.73 13.65 -31.13
N THR A 773 21.95 14.19 -31.21
CA THR A 773 23.03 13.62 -32.02
C THR A 773 24.36 14.22 -31.56
N ALA A 774 25.33 13.39 -31.22
CA ALA A 774 26.70 13.82 -31.00
C ALA A 774 27.47 13.84 -32.34
N THR A 775 28.20 14.93 -32.63
CA THR A 775 28.97 15.04 -33.88
C THR A 775 30.47 15.21 -33.66
N THR A 776 30.87 15.45 -32.41
CA THR A 776 32.25 15.54 -31.93
C THR A 776 32.29 15.01 -30.50
N TYR A 777 33.46 14.90 -29.90
CA TYR A 777 33.52 14.75 -28.44
C TYR A 777 33.12 16.06 -27.77
N GLU A 778 32.25 15.98 -26.77
CA GLU A 778 31.59 17.12 -26.11
C GLU A 778 31.57 16.91 -24.59
N ARG A 779 31.85 17.96 -23.81
CA ARG A 779 32.13 17.82 -22.37
C ARG A 779 30.95 18.21 -21.51
N LEU A 780 30.41 17.24 -20.77
CA LEU A 780 29.41 17.50 -19.75
C LEU A 780 30.07 18.16 -18.54
N VAL A 781 31.12 17.54 -18.00
CA VAL A 781 31.89 18.08 -16.87
C VAL A 781 33.37 17.78 -17.07
N ARG A 782 34.23 18.77 -16.82
CA ARG A 782 35.68 18.54 -16.85
C ARG A 782 36.45 19.49 -15.96
N ARG A 783 37.45 18.93 -15.27
CA ARG A 783 38.54 19.69 -14.65
C ARG A 783 39.88 19.14 -15.12
N ARG A 784 40.82 20.04 -15.48
CA ARG A 784 42.13 19.66 -16.01
C ARG A 784 43.21 20.66 -15.60
N ALA A 785 44.37 20.16 -15.17
CA ALA A 785 45.53 20.99 -14.86
C ALA A 785 46.06 21.69 -16.12
N SER A 786 46.57 22.91 -15.98
CA SER A 786 47.15 23.69 -17.09
C SER A 786 48.39 22.99 -17.68
N GLY A 787 48.51 22.90 -19.01
CA GLY A 787 49.75 22.47 -19.68
C GLY A 787 49.77 21.06 -20.28
N GLY A 788 48.63 20.34 -20.30
CA GLY A 788 48.45 19.15 -21.15
C GLY A 788 48.99 17.82 -20.61
N GLY A 789 49.73 17.79 -19.51
CA GLY A 789 50.27 16.56 -18.90
C GLY A 789 50.08 16.41 -17.39
N GLY A 790 49.21 17.21 -16.77
CA GLY A 790 48.86 17.08 -15.35
C GLY A 790 47.58 16.28 -15.14
N PRO A 791 47.12 16.14 -13.88
CA PRO A 791 45.92 15.40 -13.56
C PRO A 791 44.71 15.93 -14.33
N LEU A 792 43.67 15.11 -14.46
CA LEU A 792 42.34 15.48 -14.93
C LEU A 792 41.29 14.46 -14.52
N TRP A 793 40.05 14.91 -14.49
CA TRP A 793 38.88 14.05 -14.52
C TRP A 793 37.82 14.66 -15.44
N GLU A 794 37.10 13.81 -16.18
CA GLU A 794 36.06 14.24 -17.10
C GLU A 794 34.96 13.19 -17.29
N LEU A 795 33.74 13.69 -17.44
CA LEU A 795 32.60 12.96 -17.98
C LEU A 795 32.20 13.64 -19.30
N ARG A 796 32.17 12.87 -20.39
CA ARG A 796 31.95 13.41 -21.73
C ARG A 796 31.12 12.46 -22.60
N MET A 797 30.56 13.04 -23.65
CA MET A 797 29.98 12.34 -24.78
C MET A 797 31.04 12.22 -25.89
N THR A 798 31.14 11.07 -26.54
CA THR A 798 32.01 10.89 -27.72
C THR A 798 31.28 11.30 -29.00
N ALA A 799 32.00 11.35 -30.12
CA ALA A 799 31.40 11.62 -31.43
C ALA A 799 30.47 10.49 -31.93
N THR A 800 30.43 9.35 -31.24
CA THR A 800 29.56 8.21 -31.56
C THR A 800 28.39 8.08 -30.58
N GLY A 801 28.19 9.07 -29.70
CA GLY A 801 27.11 9.06 -28.72
C GLY A 801 27.36 8.17 -27.50
N THR A 802 28.55 7.57 -27.34
CA THR A 802 28.90 6.77 -26.16
C THR A 802 29.28 7.67 -24.98
N MET A 803 28.96 7.22 -23.77
CA MET A 803 29.36 7.90 -22.54
C MET A 803 30.76 7.49 -22.11
N TYR A 804 31.57 8.46 -21.73
CA TYR A 804 33.00 8.29 -21.49
C TYR A 804 33.42 8.99 -20.20
N GLY A 805 33.91 8.20 -19.24
CA GLY A 805 34.49 8.64 -17.97
C GLY A 805 36.01 8.44 -17.98
N TYR A 806 36.75 9.44 -17.51
CA TYR A 806 38.21 9.39 -17.53
C TYR A 806 38.83 10.12 -16.36
N VAL A 807 39.73 9.42 -15.67
CA VAL A 807 40.64 9.97 -14.65
C VAL A 807 42.09 9.83 -15.11
N ASN A 808 42.93 10.80 -14.74
CA ASN A 808 44.38 10.76 -14.95
C ASN A 808 45.05 11.56 -13.82
N ASP A 809 46.15 11.05 -13.25
CA ASP A 809 46.93 11.74 -12.20
C ASP A 809 48.10 12.60 -12.76
N GLY A 810 48.30 12.59 -14.09
CA GLY A 810 49.41 13.17 -14.84
C GLY A 810 50.45 12.14 -15.33
N SER A 811 50.38 10.90 -14.86
CA SER A 811 51.27 9.77 -15.16
C SER A 811 50.50 8.52 -15.57
N VAL A 812 49.46 8.17 -14.81
CA VAL A 812 48.57 7.03 -14.98
C VAL A 812 47.16 7.55 -15.22
N GLY A 813 46.41 6.89 -16.10
CA GLY A 813 44.99 7.16 -16.25
C GLY A 813 44.29 6.01 -16.97
N GLY A 814 42.98 5.91 -16.75
CA GLY A 814 42.17 4.90 -17.40
C GLY A 814 40.75 5.36 -17.65
N VAL A 815 40.19 4.73 -18.66
CA VAL A 815 39.00 5.15 -19.38
C VAL A 815 37.93 4.08 -19.25
N ALA A 816 36.76 4.48 -18.78
CA ALA A 816 35.55 3.67 -18.85
C ALA A 816 34.63 4.28 -19.93
N GLU A 817 34.44 3.55 -21.03
CA GLU A 817 33.60 3.98 -22.15
C GLU A 817 32.50 2.94 -22.41
N THR A 818 31.26 3.40 -22.57
CA THR A 818 30.11 2.54 -22.85
C THR A 818 30.16 1.99 -24.27
N THR A 819 29.58 0.81 -24.48
CA THR A 819 29.40 0.22 -25.82
C THR A 819 28.17 0.78 -26.55
N GLU A 820 27.17 1.23 -25.79
CA GLU A 820 25.90 1.79 -26.29
C GLU A 820 26.00 3.32 -26.44
N SER A 821 25.21 3.86 -27.38
CA SER A 821 25.03 5.29 -27.60
C SER A 821 23.80 5.84 -26.87
N TYR A 822 23.87 7.09 -26.40
CA TYR A 822 22.84 7.77 -25.61
C TYR A 822 22.54 9.19 -26.14
N ASP A 823 22.77 9.43 -27.43
CA ASP A 823 22.42 10.65 -28.15
C ASP A 823 21.09 10.47 -28.92
N ASP A 824 20.06 9.98 -28.24
CA ASP A 824 18.77 9.60 -28.82
C ASP A 824 17.66 10.67 -28.64
N GLY A 825 18.00 11.79 -28.00
CA GLY A 825 17.05 12.85 -27.68
C GLY A 825 16.16 12.56 -26.47
N VAL A 826 16.52 11.59 -25.62
CA VAL A 826 15.85 11.28 -24.35
C VAL A 826 16.71 11.75 -23.17
N TRP A 827 16.09 11.92 -22.00
CA TRP A 827 16.81 12.23 -20.76
C TRP A 827 17.51 10.99 -20.22
N HIS A 828 18.82 11.11 -19.96
CA HIS A 828 19.64 10.08 -19.36
C HIS A 828 20.35 10.60 -18.10
N MET A 829 20.49 9.74 -17.10
CA MET A 829 21.35 10.00 -15.95
C MET A 829 22.70 9.36 -16.19
N ALA A 830 23.76 10.17 -16.31
CA ALA A 830 25.14 9.67 -16.35
C ALA A 830 25.81 9.85 -14.99
N VAL A 831 26.46 8.79 -14.53
CA VAL A 831 27.29 8.79 -13.33
C VAL A 831 28.67 8.26 -13.65
N MET A 832 29.70 9.00 -13.25
CA MET A 832 31.07 8.50 -13.20
C MET A 832 31.49 8.39 -11.75
N THR A 833 32.09 7.27 -11.37
CA THR A 833 32.76 7.11 -10.07
C THR A 833 34.24 6.82 -10.26
N PHE A 834 35.05 7.31 -9.34
CA PHE A 834 36.41 6.85 -9.10
C PHE A 834 36.52 6.42 -7.65
N THR A 835 36.85 5.15 -7.42
CA THR A 835 37.09 4.58 -6.10
C THR A 835 38.59 4.53 -5.87
N GLY A 836 39.10 5.43 -5.04
CA GLY A 836 40.53 5.64 -4.82
C GLY A 836 41.21 4.51 -4.04
N SER A 837 40.47 3.75 -3.23
CA SER A 837 41.02 2.57 -2.53
C SER A 837 41.40 1.43 -3.48
N ASP A 838 40.65 1.28 -4.57
CA ASP A 838 40.79 0.18 -5.52
C ASP A 838 41.32 0.64 -6.88
N ASP A 839 41.52 1.95 -7.06
CA ASP A 839 41.91 2.59 -8.32
C ASP A 839 40.94 2.25 -9.48
N ILE A 840 39.64 2.14 -9.21
CA ILE A 840 38.63 1.75 -10.24
C ILE A 840 37.88 2.98 -10.75
N THR A 841 37.70 3.09 -12.06
CA THR A 841 36.80 4.06 -12.69
C THR A 841 35.62 3.36 -13.35
N THR A 842 34.41 3.81 -13.04
CA THR A 842 33.18 3.19 -13.52
C THR A 842 32.24 4.24 -14.09
N VAL A 843 31.56 3.91 -15.19
CA VAL A 843 30.49 4.71 -15.78
C VAL A 843 29.18 3.94 -15.70
N TYR A 844 28.17 4.61 -15.15
CA TYR A 844 26.80 4.16 -15.09
C TYR A 844 25.94 5.07 -15.96
N VAL A 845 24.96 4.48 -16.64
CA VAL A 845 23.92 5.22 -17.35
C VAL A 845 22.57 4.63 -16.95
N ASN A 846 21.63 5.51 -16.56
CA ASN A 846 20.28 5.15 -16.12
C ASN A 846 20.28 4.10 -14.98
N GLY A 847 21.08 4.36 -13.94
CA GLY A 847 21.15 3.49 -12.76
C GLY A 847 21.93 2.17 -12.95
N THR A 848 22.41 1.87 -14.16
CA THR A 848 23.06 0.60 -14.50
C THR A 848 24.52 0.80 -14.85
N GLN A 849 25.42 -0.07 -14.37
CA GLN A 849 26.83 -0.06 -14.74
C GLN A 849 26.98 -0.43 -16.23
N ARG A 850 27.66 0.43 -17.01
CA ARG A 850 27.84 0.24 -18.46
C ARG A 850 29.29 0.05 -18.87
N ALA A 851 30.22 0.60 -18.09
CA ALA A 851 31.65 0.44 -18.33
C ALA A 851 32.45 0.54 -17.04
N GLN A 852 33.57 -0.18 -16.98
CA GLN A 852 34.53 -0.12 -15.87
C GLN A 852 35.94 -0.30 -16.41
N VAL A 853 36.90 0.30 -15.72
CA VAL A 853 38.33 0.05 -15.88
C VAL A 853 39.00 -0.01 -14.51
N ASP A 854 39.86 -1.00 -14.34
CA ASP A 854 40.75 -1.09 -13.18
C ASP A 854 42.04 -0.36 -13.55
N ASN A 855 42.27 0.81 -12.95
CA ASN A 855 43.45 1.60 -13.26
C ASN A 855 44.69 0.98 -12.63
N ALA A 856 45.86 1.24 -13.22
CA ALA A 856 47.10 1.07 -12.47
C ALA A 856 47.12 2.07 -11.31
N THR A 857 47.92 1.80 -10.26
CA THR A 857 47.95 2.61 -9.04
C THR A 857 48.05 4.11 -9.32
N MET A 858 47.01 4.86 -8.94
CA MET A 858 46.92 6.27 -9.22
C MET A 858 47.49 7.12 -8.08
N GLY A 859 48.12 8.24 -8.45
CA GLY A 859 48.54 9.31 -7.57
C GLY A 859 47.42 10.33 -7.32
N THR A 860 47.81 11.53 -6.90
CA THR A 860 46.84 12.58 -6.52
C THR A 860 46.10 13.16 -7.73
N LEU A 861 44.79 13.37 -7.56
CA LEU A 861 43.90 14.08 -8.47
C LEU A 861 43.79 15.58 -8.13
N ASP A 862 44.63 16.12 -7.23
CA ASP A 862 44.59 17.53 -6.82
C ASP A 862 44.96 18.50 -7.94
N MET A 863 44.23 19.62 -8.02
CA MET A 863 44.33 20.56 -9.13
C MET A 863 44.20 22.02 -8.67
N THR A 864 44.99 22.42 -7.68
CA THR A 864 44.88 23.67 -6.90
C THR A 864 44.74 24.99 -7.69
N ALA A 865 45.00 25.00 -9.01
CA ALA A 865 44.87 26.17 -9.89
C ALA A 865 43.98 25.96 -11.14
N ALA A 866 43.15 24.91 -11.19
CA ALA A 866 42.31 24.59 -12.36
C ALA A 866 40.81 24.91 -12.15
N PRO A 867 40.15 25.60 -13.10
CA PRO A 867 38.70 25.74 -13.09
C PRO A 867 38.01 24.44 -13.53
N CYS A 868 36.75 24.27 -13.14
CA CYS A 868 35.90 23.15 -13.57
C CYS A 868 34.84 23.67 -14.55
N GLY A 869 34.83 23.15 -15.77
CA GLY A 869 33.82 23.51 -16.77
C GLY A 869 32.57 22.64 -16.63
N ILE A 870 31.39 23.28 -16.69
CA ILE A 870 30.07 22.63 -16.74
C ILE A 870 29.48 22.92 -18.13
N GLY A 871 29.25 21.87 -18.91
CA GLY A 871 28.93 21.98 -20.34
C GLY A 871 30.10 22.50 -21.20
N SER A 872 31.33 22.52 -20.68
CA SER A 872 32.53 23.09 -21.33
C SER A 872 33.82 22.45 -20.80
N ASP A 873 34.93 22.61 -21.53
CA ASP A 873 36.28 22.27 -21.06
C ASP A 873 36.74 23.13 -19.86
N GLY A 874 37.30 22.50 -18.80
CA GLY A 874 37.89 23.18 -17.65
C GLY A 874 39.33 23.69 -17.82
N GLN A 875 40.02 23.40 -18.92
CA GLN A 875 41.35 23.96 -19.22
C GLN A 875 41.28 25.16 -20.16
N THR A 876 40.53 25.02 -21.26
CA THR A 876 40.26 26.09 -22.24
C THR A 876 38.76 26.31 -22.29
N LEU A 877 38.25 27.12 -21.36
CA LEU A 877 36.83 27.45 -21.23
C LEU A 877 36.22 27.87 -22.60
N GLY A 878 35.02 27.37 -22.90
CA GLY A 878 34.34 27.55 -24.19
C GLY A 878 34.76 26.60 -25.31
N SER A 879 35.72 25.70 -25.08
CA SER A 879 36.08 24.67 -26.07
C SER A 879 35.28 23.37 -25.88
N THR A 880 34.96 22.72 -26.99
CA THR A 880 34.12 21.49 -27.10
C THR A 880 32.90 21.49 -26.16
N PRO A 881 32.07 22.53 -26.27
CA PRO A 881 30.91 22.67 -25.41
C PRO A 881 29.92 21.53 -25.63
N PHE A 882 29.12 21.20 -24.61
CA PHE A 882 28.06 20.22 -24.73
C PHE A 882 26.86 20.81 -25.49
N SER A 883 26.56 20.25 -26.65
CA SER A 883 25.50 20.77 -27.53
C SER A 883 24.08 20.35 -27.10
N GLY A 884 23.96 19.57 -26.01
CA GLY A 884 22.70 19.15 -25.41
C GLY A 884 22.31 19.99 -24.19
N GLN A 885 21.29 19.51 -23.47
CA GLN A 885 20.79 20.13 -22.25
C GLN A 885 21.21 19.31 -21.03
N MET A 886 21.48 19.97 -19.90
CA MET A 886 21.89 19.35 -18.65
C MET A 886 21.01 19.83 -17.47
N ALA A 887 20.81 18.96 -16.49
CA ALA A 887 20.13 19.28 -15.24
C ALA A 887 20.76 18.52 -14.08
N LEU A 888 20.61 19.06 -12.87
CA LEU A 888 21.01 18.44 -11.61
C LEU A 888 22.45 17.88 -11.60
N THR A 889 23.44 18.71 -11.97
CA THR A 889 24.84 18.30 -11.96
C THR A 889 25.40 18.32 -10.54
N ARG A 890 25.92 17.19 -10.08
CA ARG A 890 26.49 17.00 -8.73
C ARG A 890 27.90 16.46 -8.83
N ILE A 891 28.80 16.97 -7.99
CA ILE A 891 30.16 16.44 -7.80
C ILE A 891 30.36 16.16 -6.32
N SER A 892 30.83 14.95 -6.00
CA SER A 892 31.03 14.48 -4.62
C SER A 892 32.44 13.97 -4.40
N ALA A 893 32.93 14.07 -3.16
CA ALA A 893 34.13 13.37 -2.68
C ALA A 893 33.81 11.94 -2.18
N THR A 894 32.64 11.43 -2.53
CA THR A 894 32.18 10.06 -2.26
C THR A 894 31.89 9.37 -3.59
N ALA A 895 32.26 8.09 -3.69
CA ALA A 895 31.85 7.21 -4.78
C ALA A 895 30.62 6.39 -4.33
N PRO A 896 29.40 6.69 -4.83
CA PRO A 896 28.22 5.93 -4.44
C PRO A 896 28.30 4.49 -4.96
N SER A 897 27.75 3.55 -4.19
CA SER A 897 27.63 2.15 -4.58
C SER A 897 26.67 1.99 -5.77
N ALA A 898 26.78 0.88 -6.50
CA ALA A 898 25.87 0.58 -7.61
C ALA A 898 24.39 0.56 -7.17
N ALA A 899 24.11 0.05 -5.95
CA ALA A 899 22.77 0.05 -5.38
C ALA A 899 22.26 1.47 -5.10
N GLN A 900 23.12 2.35 -4.58
CA GLN A 900 22.78 3.76 -4.36
C GLN A 900 22.50 4.47 -5.68
N ILE A 901 23.35 4.29 -6.70
CA ILE A 901 23.17 4.89 -8.02
C ILE A 901 21.85 4.45 -8.66
N ARG A 902 21.48 3.18 -8.51
CA ARG A 902 20.18 2.67 -8.96
C ARG A 902 19.02 3.33 -8.19
N ALA A 903 19.12 3.43 -6.87
CA ALA A 903 18.09 4.09 -6.05
C ALA A 903 17.92 5.57 -6.41
N MET A 904 19.02 6.28 -6.68
CA MET A 904 19.00 7.67 -7.13
C MET A 904 18.30 7.82 -8.49
N TYR A 905 18.60 6.94 -9.45
CA TYR A 905 17.93 6.94 -10.75
C TYR A 905 16.42 6.74 -10.60
N GLU A 906 16.03 5.74 -9.82
CA GLU A 906 14.62 5.42 -9.59
C GLU A 906 13.86 6.57 -8.91
N ALA A 907 14.51 7.30 -7.99
CA ALA A 907 13.91 8.46 -7.33
C ALA A 907 13.83 9.71 -8.22
N GLU A 908 14.74 9.87 -9.18
CA GLU A 908 14.86 11.08 -10.02
C GLU A 908 14.18 10.96 -11.39
N LYS A 909 14.04 9.76 -11.96
CA LYS A 909 13.59 9.59 -13.36
C LYS A 909 12.23 10.22 -13.66
N GLY A 910 11.28 10.14 -12.71
CA GLY A 910 9.94 10.72 -12.84
C GLY A 910 9.97 12.24 -12.99
N MET A 911 11.02 12.92 -12.51
CA MET A 911 11.16 14.39 -12.60
C MET A 911 11.31 14.88 -14.04
N PHE A 912 11.65 14.00 -14.98
CA PHE A 912 11.88 14.31 -16.39
C PHE A 912 10.73 13.86 -17.30
N GLU A 913 9.67 13.28 -16.74
CA GLU A 913 8.44 12.92 -17.45
C GLU A 913 7.58 14.16 -17.71
N THR A 914 6.86 14.20 -18.83
CA THR A 914 6.10 15.39 -19.23
C THR A 914 5.04 15.79 -18.21
N GLY A 915 5.14 17.03 -17.71
CA GLY A 915 4.21 17.59 -16.73
C GLY A 915 4.56 17.29 -15.28
N ALA A 916 5.75 16.71 -15.01
CA ALA A 916 6.18 16.39 -13.66
C ALA A 916 6.21 17.63 -12.75
N LEU A 917 5.59 17.50 -11.58
CA LEU A 917 5.66 18.45 -10.48
C LEU A 917 6.76 17.98 -9.53
N VAL A 918 7.73 18.85 -9.25
CA VAL A 918 8.96 18.53 -8.51
C VAL A 918 9.30 19.54 -7.42
N LEU A 919 8.49 20.60 -7.28
CA LEU A 919 8.63 21.64 -6.26
C LEU A 919 7.48 21.60 -5.25
N LEU A 920 7.66 22.26 -4.10
CA LEU A 920 6.56 22.46 -3.16
C LEU A 920 5.45 23.30 -3.80
N GLN A 921 4.20 22.90 -3.56
CA GLN A 921 3.04 23.45 -4.26
C GLN A 921 2.37 24.62 -3.52
N SER A 922 2.88 25.01 -2.34
CA SER A 922 2.41 26.20 -1.62
C SER A 922 2.57 27.47 -2.44
N GLY A 923 1.53 28.32 -2.43
CA GLY A 923 1.59 29.64 -3.04
C GLY A 923 2.29 30.69 -2.16
N THR A 924 2.43 30.42 -0.85
CA THR A 924 2.77 31.45 0.14
C THR A 924 4.05 31.20 0.93
N THR A 925 4.44 29.94 1.18
CA THR A 925 5.57 29.63 2.08
C THR A 925 6.38 28.41 1.64
N ASP A 926 7.68 28.41 1.94
CA ASP A 926 8.54 27.22 1.84
C ASP A 926 8.44 26.33 3.08
N ALA A 927 7.83 26.84 4.16
CA ALA A 927 7.68 26.09 5.39
C ALA A 927 6.79 24.85 5.18
N VAL A 928 7.33 23.71 5.59
CA VAL A 928 6.61 22.45 5.74
C VAL A 928 6.28 22.27 7.21
N LEU A 929 4.99 22.12 7.51
CA LEU A 929 4.48 22.02 8.88
C LEU A 929 4.54 20.58 9.38
N ASP A 930 4.18 19.63 8.51
CA ASP A 930 4.14 18.21 8.82
C ASP A 930 4.51 17.36 7.60
N VAL A 931 5.08 16.17 7.86
CA VAL A 931 5.38 15.13 6.88
C VAL A 931 5.00 13.78 7.44
N ASP A 932 4.67 12.85 6.55
CA ASP A 932 4.32 11.49 6.93
C ASP A 932 4.69 10.51 5.80
N VAL A 933 5.20 9.33 6.15
CA VAL A 933 5.67 8.33 5.18
C VAL A 933 4.74 7.10 5.21
N ASP A 934 4.10 6.82 4.08
CA ASP A 934 3.28 5.62 3.85
C ASP A 934 4.16 4.35 3.84
N PRO A 935 3.67 3.19 4.30
CA PRO A 935 4.26 1.87 4.04
C PRO A 935 4.80 1.61 2.63
N ASN A 936 4.21 2.21 1.59
CA ASN A 936 4.69 2.09 0.19
C ASN A 936 5.83 3.06 -0.15
N GLY A 937 6.26 3.91 0.78
CA GLY A 937 7.34 4.87 0.63
C GLY A 937 6.94 6.17 -0.08
N LYS A 938 5.64 6.46 -0.18
CA LYS A 938 5.11 7.79 -0.54
C LYS A 938 5.18 8.71 0.68
N VAL A 939 5.27 10.02 0.44
CA VAL A 939 5.40 11.02 1.50
C VAL A 939 4.26 12.04 1.40
N ALA A 940 3.39 12.06 2.41
CA ALA A 940 2.44 13.13 2.62
C ALA A 940 3.13 14.35 3.21
N VAL A 941 2.82 15.53 2.68
CA VAL A 941 3.46 16.81 3.04
C VAL A 941 2.40 17.87 3.25
N THR A 942 2.44 18.52 4.41
CA THR A 942 1.48 19.56 4.82
C THR A 942 2.18 20.91 4.91
N GLN A 943 1.64 21.90 4.22
CA GLN A 943 2.00 23.31 4.31
C GLN A 943 0.75 24.12 4.71
N THR A 944 0.93 25.39 5.08
CA THR A 944 -0.16 26.25 5.54
C THR A 944 -1.34 26.35 4.55
N ASP A 945 -1.06 26.23 3.25
CA ASP A 945 -2.02 26.43 2.15
C ASP A 945 -2.00 25.30 1.10
N SER A 946 -1.29 24.20 1.36
CA SER A 946 -1.19 23.09 0.42
C SER A 946 -0.90 21.77 1.11
N MET A 947 -1.51 20.71 0.61
CA MET A 947 -1.27 19.32 1.01
C MET A 947 -0.93 18.50 -0.23
N THR A 948 0.19 17.79 -0.20
CA THR A 948 0.73 17.09 -1.38
C THR A 948 1.20 15.70 -1.04
N ILE A 949 1.06 14.77 -1.99
CA ILE A 949 1.60 13.41 -1.90
C ILE A 949 2.75 13.27 -2.87
N TRP A 950 3.91 12.88 -2.34
CA TRP A 950 5.14 12.72 -3.08
C TRP A 950 5.45 11.24 -3.27
N ASP A 951 5.79 10.86 -4.49
CA ASP A 951 6.41 9.58 -4.79
C ASP A 951 7.81 9.83 -5.35
N GLY A 952 8.83 9.35 -4.64
CA GLY A 952 10.21 9.75 -4.91
C GLY A 952 10.39 11.26 -4.80
N LEU A 953 10.88 11.89 -5.88
CA LEU A 953 11.10 13.34 -5.97
C LEU A 953 10.03 14.07 -6.78
N THR A 954 8.89 13.43 -7.01
CA THR A 954 7.76 14.00 -7.77
C THR A 954 6.50 14.07 -6.93
N CYS A 955 5.78 15.18 -7.05
CA CYS A 955 4.44 15.33 -6.48
C CYS A 955 3.43 14.65 -7.43
N THR A 956 2.77 13.60 -6.94
CA THR A 956 1.83 12.79 -7.73
C THR A 956 0.39 13.27 -7.63
N THR A 957 0.02 13.89 -6.51
CA THR A 957 -1.34 14.41 -6.29
C THR A 957 -1.31 15.55 -5.27
N GLN A 958 -2.04 16.62 -5.56
CA GLN A 958 -2.44 17.59 -4.54
C GLN A 958 -3.72 17.06 -3.89
N ALA A 959 -3.68 16.81 -2.57
CA ALA A 959 -4.83 16.24 -1.89
C ALA A 959 -6.04 17.19 -2.05
N THR A 960 -7.14 16.69 -2.60
CA THR A 960 -8.37 17.48 -2.78
C THR A 960 -9.37 17.08 -1.71
N LEU A 961 -9.30 17.71 -0.54
CA LEU A 961 -10.24 17.49 0.57
C LEU A 961 -10.63 18.84 1.22
N GLY A 962 -11.58 18.78 2.15
CA GLY A 962 -12.65 19.75 2.43
C GLY A 962 -12.28 21.23 2.63
N ALA A 963 -13.31 22.07 2.64
CA ALA A 963 -13.30 23.54 2.58
C ALA A 963 -12.62 24.28 3.77
N ASN A 964 -11.53 23.77 4.33
CA ASN A 964 -10.79 24.41 5.40
C ASN A 964 -9.58 25.20 4.87
N THR A 965 -9.22 26.27 5.56
CA THR A 965 -8.14 27.19 5.14
C THR A 965 -6.92 27.12 6.07
N ALA A 966 -6.91 26.19 7.02
CA ALA A 966 -5.82 25.96 7.97
C ALA A 966 -5.74 24.46 8.32
N PHE A 967 -4.58 23.87 8.05
CA PHE A 967 -4.29 22.43 8.16
C PHE A 967 -3.14 22.21 9.13
N GLU A 968 -3.21 21.18 9.97
CA GLU A 968 -2.14 20.88 10.92
C GLU A 968 -1.44 19.56 10.62
N HIS A 969 -2.18 18.47 10.32
CA HIS A 969 -1.59 17.15 10.11
C HIS A 969 -2.22 16.36 8.96
N LEU A 970 -1.37 15.63 8.21
CA LEU A 970 -1.77 14.69 7.16
C LEU A 970 -1.07 13.35 7.38
N LYS A 971 -1.83 12.27 7.28
CA LYS A 971 -1.38 10.89 7.45
C LYS A 971 -1.77 10.07 6.22
N SER A 972 -0.83 9.28 5.68
CA SER A 972 -1.05 8.42 4.51
C SER A 972 -0.77 6.94 4.79
N TRP A 973 -1.66 6.06 4.36
CA TRP A 973 -1.52 4.62 4.46
C TRP A 973 -2.21 3.89 3.30
N ASN A 974 -1.44 3.23 2.43
CA ASN A 974 -1.96 2.51 1.27
C ASN A 974 -3.01 3.34 0.48
N ASP A 975 -2.58 4.54 0.07
CA ASP A 975 -3.39 5.56 -0.62
C ASP A 975 -4.58 6.12 0.18
N THR A 976 -4.87 5.62 1.38
CA THR A 976 -5.81 6.26 2.32
C THR A 976 -5.16 7.47 2.95
N LEU A 977 -5.87 8.59 2.99
CA LEU A 977 -5.44 9.85 3.56
C LEU A 977 -6.31 10.20 4.77
N ILE A 978 -5.70 10.60 5.87
CA ILE A 978 -6.36 11.13 7.08
C ILE A 978 -5.84 12.54 7.34
N GLU A 979 -6.74 13.48 7.57
CA GLU A 979 -6.44 14.88 7.79
C GLU A 979 -6.97 15.35 9.13
N VAL A 980 -6.11 16.03 9.90
CA VAL A 980 -6.52 16.86 11.04
C VAL A 980 -6.55 18.31 10.58
N GLY A 981 -7.76 18.81 10.34
CA GLY A 981 -8.05 20.20 10.05
C GLY A 981 -8.25 21.01 11.34
N ALA A 982 -8.30 22.33 11.22
CA ALA A 982 -8.46 23.23 12.37
C ALA A 982 -9.78 23.04 13.14
N THR A 983 -10.78 22.37 12.55
CA THR A 983 -12.12 22.21 13.14
C THR A 983 -12.70 20.81 12.95
N ASP A 984 -11.99 19.92 12.28
CA ASP A 984 -12.50 18.66 11.81
C ASP A 984 -11.40 17.63 11.57
N LEU A 985 -11.76 16.37 11.78
CA LEU A 985 -10.98 15.21 11.37
C LEU A 985 -11.66 14.60 10.15
N SER A 986 -10.92 14.40 9.07
CA SER A 986 -11.46 13.79 7.84
C SER A 986 -10.62 12.63 7.36
N ILE A 987 -11.26 11.73 6.60
CA ILE A 987 -10.59 10.60 5.95
C ILE A 987 -11.05 10.52 4.50
N SER A 988 -10.14 10.13 3.63
CA SER A 988 -10.40 9.90 2.22
C SER A 988 -9.61 8.71 1.71
N ARG A 989 -10.25 7.85 0.92
CA ARG A 989 -9.58 6.79 0.18
C ARG A 989 -9.96 6.94 -1.29
N PRO A 990 -8.99 6.89 -2.23
CA PRO A 990 -9.32 6.90 -3.64
C PRO A 990 -10.28 5.74 -3.96
N ALA A 991 -11.18 5.96 -4.90
CA ALA A 991 -11.97 4.87 -5.45
C ALA A 991 -11.00 3.85 -6.05
N GLU A 992 -11.01 2.61 -5.55
CA GLU A 992 -10.50 1.52 -6.37
C GLU A 992 -11.37 1.52 -7.62
N VAL A 993 -10.74 1.64 -8.80
CA VAL A 993 -11.43 1.72 -10.09
C VAL A 993 -11.91 0.30 -10.47
N ILE A 994 -12.80 -0.23 -9.65
CA ILE A 994 -13.46 -1.52 -9.82
C ILE A 994 -14.48 -1.42 -10.95
N ARG A 995 -15.14 -0.26 -11.12
CA ARG A 995 -16.12 -0.07 -12.19
C ARG A 995 -15.55 -0.25 -13.59
N THR A 996 -14.34 0.23 -13.87
CA THR A 996 -13.75 0.08 -15.21
C THR A 996 -13.32 -1.37 -15.46
N VAL A 997 -12.72 -2.03 -14.47
CA VAL A 997 -12.35 -3.46 -14.58
C VAL A 997 -13.59 -4.35 -14.72
N PHE A 998 -14.65 -4.11 -13.95
CA PHE A 998 -15.88 -4.90 -14.05
C PHE A 998 -16.67 -4.60 -15.31
N ASP A 999 -16.80 -3.34 -15.74
CA ASP A 999 -17.53 -3.02 -16.98
C ASP A 999 -16.79 -3.55 -18.21
N GLU A 1000 -15.45 -3.52 -18.23
CA GLU A 1000 -14.65 -4.09 -19.33
C GLU A 1000 -14.64 -5.64 -19.31
N VAL A 1001 -14.50 -6.27 -18.14
CA VAL A 1001 -14.58 -7.75 -18.00
C VAL A 1001 -15.99 -8.27 -18.30
N LYS A 1002 -17.04 -7.52 -17.95
CA LYS A 1002 -18.43 -7.91 -18.22
C LYS A 1002 -18.78 -7.83 -19.70
N VAL A 1003 -18.22 -6.86 -20.43
CA VAL A 1003 -18.29 -6.82 -21.90
C VAL A 1003 -17.57 -8.03 -22.51
N LEU A 1004 -16.42 -8.44 -21.97
CA LEU A 1004 -15.72 -9.66 -22.41
C LEU A 1004 -16.53 -10.92 -22.11
N GLN A 1005 -17.19 -11.01 -20.95
CA GLN A 1005 -17.98 -12.16 -20.53
C GLN A 1005 -19.23 -12.38 -21.40
N ASP A 1006 -19.87 -11.30 -21.84
CA ASP A 1006 -20.98 -11.36 -22.79
C ASP A 1006 -20.52 -11.76 -24.20
N GLN A 1007 -19.35 -11.30 -24.64
CA GLN A 1007 -18.79 -11.64 -25.97
C GLN A 1007 -18.25 -13.08 -26.04
N PHE A 1008 -17.70 -13.60 -24.95
CA PHE A 1008 -17.14 -14.96 -24.86
C PHE A 1008 -17.95 -15.85 -23.91
N ALA A 1009 -19.28 -15.82 -24.04
CA ALA A 1009 -20.17 -16.63 -23.22
C ALA A 1009 -19.78 -18.12 -23.23
N GLY A 1010 -19.48 -18.68 -22.06
CA GLY A 1010 -19.05 -20.07 -21.88
C GLY A 1010 -17.53 -20.29 -21.89
N VAL A 1011 -16.73 -19.25 -22.09
CA VAL A 1011 -15.28 -19.26 -21.85
C VAL A 1011 -15.01 -18.81 -20.42
N ASP A 1012 -14.19 -19.55 -19.69
CA ASP A 1012 -13.79 -19.22 -18.33
C ASP A 1012 -12.72 -18.11 -18.34
N LEU A 1013 -13.17 -16.86 -18.31
CA LEU A 1013 -12.31 -15.68 -18.35
C LEU A 1013 -11.48 -15.49 -17.07
N SER A 1014 -11.73 -16.24 -15.99
CA SER A 1014 -10.93 -16.15 -14.77
C SER A 1014 -9.48 -16.62 -14.96
N LYS A 1015 -9.20 -17.32 -16.06
CA LYS A 1015 -7.87 -17.84 -16.43
C LYS A 1015 -7.17 -17.02 -17.50
N ALA A 1016 -7.73 -15.86 -17.86
CA ALA A 1016 -7.15 -14.99 -18.87
C ALA A 1016 -5.84 -14.37 -18.35
N ALA A 1017 -4.73 -14.63 -19.04
CA ALA A 1017 -3.40 -14.12 -18.72
C ALA A 1017 -3.04 -12.86 -19.54
N ALA A 1018 -3.77 -12.57 -20.62
CA ALA A 1018 -3.74 -11.30 -21.33
C ALA A 1018 -5.06 -11.10 -22.10
N TRP A 1019 -5.44 -9.85 -22.41
CA TRP A 1019 -6.56 -9.57 -23.33
C TRP A 1019 -6.43 -8.20 -24.00
N ILE A 1020 -7.13 -8.01 -25.12
CA ILE A 1020 -7.13 -6.77 -25.91
C ILE A 1020 -8.49 -6.53 -26.56
N ILE A 1021 -8.92 -5.26 -26.57
CA ILE A 1021 -9.95 -4.71 -27.46
C ILE A 1021 -9.25 -3.70 -28.35
N TRP A 1022 -9.19 -3.99 -29.64
CA TRP A 1022 -8.40 -3.25 -30.62
C TRP A 1022 -9.28 -2.77 -31.78
N GLU A 1023 -9.32 -1.46 -32.02
CA GLU A 1023 -10.06 -0.88 -33.15
C GLU A 1023 -9.16 -0.77 -34.39
N ILE A 1024 -9.55 -1.44 -35.48
CA ILE A 1024 -8.75 -1.54 -36.72
C ILE A 1024 -9.48 -0.83 -37.86
N GLY A 1025 -9.75 0.47 -37.70
CA GLY A 1025 -10.29 1.26 -38.81
C GLY A 1025 -10.62 2.71 -38.44
N TYR A 1026 -10.21 3.62 -39.33
CA TYR A 1026 -10.31 5.10 -39.24
C TYR A 1026 -9.28 5.80 -38.35
N GLY A 1027 -8.09 6.07 -38.92
CA GLY A 1027 -7.30 7.26 -38.57
C GLY A 1027 -6.34 7.15 -37.39
N GLY A 1028 -6.26 5.97 -36.77
CA GLY A 1028 -5.30 5.53 -35.78
C GLY A 1028 -5.68 4.10 -35.46
N ASN A 1029 -4.74 3.21 -35.14
CA ASN A 1029 -5.07 1.85 -34.70
C ASN A 1029 -4.98 1.79 -33.16
N PRO A 1030 -5.77 2.56 -32.38
CA PRO A 1030 -5.59 2.61 -30.94
C PRO A 1030 -6.05 1.29 -30.30
N ILE A 1031 -5.32 0.87 -29.29
CA ILE A 1031 -5.82 -0.11 -28.32
C ILE A 1031 -6.93 0.61 -27.53
N ALA A 1032 -8.16 0.10 -27.61
CA ALA A 1032 -9.30 0.69 -26.90
C ALA A 1032 -9.29 0.30 -25.42
N ALA A 1033 -8.92 -0.94 -25.12
CA ALA A 1033 -8.66 -1.44 -23.77
C ALA A 1033 -7.78 -2.70 -23.84
N SER A 1034 -7.00 -2.99 -22.80
CA SER A 1034 -6.16 -4.19 -22.76
C SER A 1034 -5.65 -4.53 -21.36
N TYR A 1035 -5.24 -5.79 -21.18
CA TYR A 1035 -4.49 -6.29 -20.04
C TYR A 1035 -3.29 -7.12 -20.52
N ASN A 1036 -2.10 -6.85 -19.96
CA ASN A 1036 -0.83 -7.50 -20.31
C ASN A 1036 -0.44 -7.35 -21.82
N ILE A 1037 -0.76 -6.20 -22.43
CA ILE A 1037 -0.39 -5.85 -23.80
C ILE A 1037 0.52 -4.62 -23.78
N GLU A 1038 1.70 -4.75 -24.38
CA GLU A 1038 2.67 -3.65 -24.52
C GLU A 1038 2.36 -2.79 -25.75
N SER A 1039 2.03 -3.43 -26.88
CA SER A 1039 1.67 -2.71 -28.10
C SER A 1039 0.87 -3.58 -29.07
N ALA A 1040 0.15 -2.93 -29.99
CA ALA A 1040 -0.49 -3.56 -31.13
C ALA A 1040 -0.26 -2.71 -32.37
N SER A 1041 0.16 -3.33 -33.47
CA SER A 1041 0.47 -2.62 -34.71
C SER A 1041 -0.01 -3.40 -35.93
N THR A 1042 -0.30 -2.71 -37.03
CA THR A 1042 -0.65 -3.35 -38.31
C THR A 1042 0.55 -3.29 -39.24
N ALA A 1043 1.01 -4.44 -39.73
CA ALA A 1043 1.88 -4.50 -40.89
C ALA A 1043 1.02 -4.35 -42.15
N GLY A 1044 1.43 -3.46 -43.07
CA GLY A 1044 0.73 -3.30 -44.35
C GLY A 1044 0.59 -4.66 -45.05
N THR A 1045 -0.66 -4.98 -45.45
CA THR A 1045 -1.18 -6.28 -45.96
C THR A 1045 -1.75 -7.27 -44.93
N GLY A 1046 -2.77 -6.87 -44.15
CA GLY A 1046 -3.71 -7.84 -43.53
C GLY A 1046 -3.20 -8.62 -42.34
N ILE A 1047 -2.10 -8.17 -41.74
CA ILE A 1047 -1.41 -8.86 -40.66
C ILE A 1047 -1.10 -7.84 -39.55
N GLY A 1048 -1.49 -8.14 -38.30
CA GLY A 1048 -1.20 -7.30 -37.13
C GLY A 1048 -0.28 -8.02 -36.14
N ASP A 1049 0.58 -7.28 -35.45
CA ASP A 1049 1.47 -7.79 -34.42
C ASP A 1049 1.01 -7.26 -33.06
N ILE A 1050 0.77 -8.14 -32.10
CA ILE A 1050 0.44 -7.85 -30.70
C ILE A 1050 1.67 -8.22 -29.86
N VAL A 1051 2.17 -7.32 -29.04
CA VAL A 1051 3.30 -7.55 -28.14
C VAL A 1051 2.78 -7.61 -26.71
N PHE A 1052 3.12 -8.66 -25.97
CA PHE A 1052 2.75 -8.81 -24.56
C PHE A 1052 3.72 -8.08 -23.65
N ALA A 1053 3.22 -7.47 -22.56
CA ALA A 1053 4.07 -6.79 -21.59
C ALA A 1053 4.92 -7.78 -20.77
N THR A 1054 4.32 -8.91 -20.38
CA THR A 1054 5.00 -10.10 -19.86
C THR A 1054 4.81 -11.24 -20.87
N PRO A 1055 5.89 -11.86 -21.39
CA PRO A 1055 5.79 -12.95 -22.36
C PRO A 1055 5.13 -14.20 -21.77
N PHE A 1056 4.56 -15.06 -22.61
CA PHE A 1056 4.16 -16.42 -22.23
C PHE A 1056 5.36 -17.36 -22.25
N LYS A 1057 5.41 -18.36 -21.36
CA LYS A 1057 6.50 -19.36 -21.33
C LYS A 1057 6.66 -20.03 -22.70
N ALA A 1058 7.89 -20.07 -23.21
CA ALA A 1058 8.16 -20.66 -24.51
C ALA A 1058 7.75 -22.15 -24.57
N GLY A 1059 6.88 -22.49 -25.52
CA GLY A 1059 6.63 -23.88 -25.90
C GLY A 1059 7.91 -24.52 -26.47
N ASN A 1060 8.04 -25.84 -26.34
CA ASN A 1060 9.22 -26.58 -26.81
C ASN A 1060 9.56 -26.23 -28.28
N ALA A 1061 10.74 -25.63 -28.50
CA ALA A 1061 11.21 -25.00 -29.74
C ALA A 1061 11.29 -25.89 -31.01
N SER A 1062 10.77 -27.11 -30.95
CA SER A 1062 10.82 -28.10 -32.03
C SER A 1062 9.47 -28.30 -32.76
N ASN A 1063 8.39 -27.68 -32.28
CA ASN A 1063 7.08 -27.80 -32.88
C ASN A 1063 6.41 -26.42 -32.88
N SER A 1064 5.65 -26.08 -33.92
CA SER A 1064 4.90 -24.83 -34.06
C SER A 1064 3.72 -24.71 -33.08
N ASP A 1065 3.91 -25.13 -31.83
CA ASP A 1065 2.88 -25.19 -30.79
C ASP A 1065 2.82 -23.84 -30.07
N MET A 1066 1.64 -23.19 -30.09
CA MET A 1066 1.44 -21.90 -29.43
C MET A 1066 1.63 -22.02 -27.91
N SER A 1067 2.42 -21.11 -27.32
CA SER A 1067 2.61 -20.98 -25.85
C SER A 1067 1.34 -20.60 -25.07
N TYR A 1068 0.28 -20.23 -25.78
CA TYR A 1068 -0.99 -19.77 -25.21
C TYR A 1068 -2.16 -20.24 -26.08
N ALA A 1069 -3.30 -20.49 -25.44
CA ALA A 1069 -4.58 -20.61 -26.14
C ALA A 1069 -5.21 -19.22 -26.28
N VAL A 1070 -5.96 -18.99 -27.36
CA VAL A 1070 -6.58 -17.69 -27.62
C VAL A 1070 -8.04 -17.87 -28.00
N ALA A 1071 -8.91 -17.10 -27.35
CA ALA A 1071 -10.30 -16.92 -27.74
C ALA A 1071 -10.43 -15.51 -28.34
N ALA A 1072 -10.91 -15.41 -29.58
CA ALA A 1072 -11.04 -14.12 -30.24
C ALA A 1072 -12.36 -13.99 -30.99
N SER A 1073 -12.80 -12.75 -31.10
CA SER A 1073 -13.96 -12.32 -31.85
C SER A 1073 -13.60 -11.09 -32.66
N ALA A 1074 -14.14 -10.99 -33.87
CA ALA A 1074 -14.01 -9.78 -34.68
C ALA A 1074 -15.37 -9.44 -35.28
N SER A 1075 -15.63 -8.14 -35.39
CA SER A 1075 -16.86 -7.64 -35.99
C SER A 1075 -16.56 -6.71 -37.18
N ASN A 1076 -17.32 -6.89 -38.26
CA ASN A 1076 -17.33 -6.03 -39.44
C ASN A 1076 -18.69 -5.34 -39.64
N GLY A 1077 -19.43 -5.12 -38.55
CA GLY A 1077 -20.71 -4.39 -38.54
C GLY A 1077 -21.87 -4.91 -39.42
N THR A 1078 -21.68 -5.91 -40.29
CA THR A 1078 -22.69 -6.28 -41.32
C THR A 1078 -22.79 -7.76 -41.67
N THR A 1079 -21.83 -8.64 -41.33
CA THR A 1079 -21.98 -10.11 -41.50
C THR A 1079 -21.09 -10.90 -40.51
N PRO A 1080 -21.61 -11.93 -39.81
CA PRO A 1080 -20.80 -12.83 -38.98
C PRO A 1080 -20.17 -13.92 -39.86
N GLY A 1081 -18.85 -14.03 -39.90
CA GLY A 1081 -18.20 -15.14 -40.64
C GLY A 1081 -16.76 -14.95 -41.11
N TRP A 1082 -15.93 -14.15 -40.43
CA TRP A 1082 -14.51 -14.04 -40.78
C TRP A 1082 -13.68 -14.87 -39.79
N GLY A 1083 -12.84 -15.77 -40.31
CA GLY A 1083 -11.91 -16.55 -39.49
C GLY A 1083 -10.73 -15.69 -39.04
N ILE A 1084 -10.45 -15.70 -37.74
CA ILE A 1084 -9.27 -15.09 -37.14
C ILE A 1084 -8.31 -16.22 -36.78
N GLY A 1085 -7.09 -16.15 -37.28
CA GLY A 1085 -5.98 -17.01 -36.89
C GLY A 1085 -4.97 -16.23 -36.06
N PHE A 1086 -4.27 -16.92 -35.17
CA PHE A 1086 -3.09 -16.38 -34.50
C PHE A 1086 -1.91 -17.32 -34.78
N ASP A 1087 -0.75 -16.74 -35.06
CA ASP A 1087 0.48 -17.47 -35.34
C ASP A 1087 1.63 -16.89 -34.52
N GLN A 1088 2.50 -17.76 -34.02
CA GLN A 1088 3.73 -17.41 -33.31
C GLN A 1088 4.94 -17.35 -34.27
N SER A 1089 4.76 -17.71 -35.55
CA SER A 1089 5.83 -17.80 -36.55
C SER A 1089 6.16 -16.45 -37.20
N ASN A 1090 6.89 -15.57 -36.50
CA ASN A 1090 8.14 -14.93 -36.98
C ASN A 1090 8.67 -13.87 -35.97
N SER A 1091 9.96 -14.01 -35.64
CA SER A 1091 10.95 -13.09 -35.06
C SER A 1091 10.95 -12.64 -33.58
N ASP A 1092 9.86 -12.48 -32.84
CA ASP A 1092 9.96 -12.02 -31.43
C ASP A 1092 9.31 -13.02 -30.45
N ALA A 1093 10.07 -13.48 -29.45
CA ALA A 1093 9.60 -14.41 -28.41
C ALA A 1093 8.42 -13.86 -27.57
N ASN A 1094 8.13 -12.56 -27.71
CA ASN A 1094 7.19 -11.80 -26.90
C ASN A 1094 5.91 -11.40 -27.65
N GLY A 1095 5.74 -11.84 -28.90
CA GLY A 1095 4.69 -11.37 -29.80
C GLY A 1095 3.73 -12.45 -30.30
N CYS A 1096 2.50 -12.03 -30.55
CA CYS A 1096 1.44 -12.80 -31.21
C CYS A 1096 1.07 -12.15 -32.53
N ARG A 1097 1.11 -12.92 -33.63
CA ARG A 1097 0.75 -12.43 -34.95
C ARG A 1097 -0.70 -12.76 -35.28
N LEU A 1098 -1.48 -11.76 -35.65
CA LEU A 1098 -2.86 -11.88 -36.09
C LEU A 1098 -2.93 -12.16 -37.60
N LEU A 1099 -3.56 -13.27 -37.98
CA LEU A 1099 -3.84 -13.67 -39.36
C LEU A 1099 -5.33 -13.52 -39.66
N THR A 1100 -5.67 -12.90 -40.79
CA THR A 1100 -7.05 -12.86 -41.31
C THR A 1100 -7.13 -13.71 -42.58
N ASP A 1101 -8.13 -14.58 -42.69
CA ASP A 1101 -8.20 -15.58 -43.77
C ASP A 1101 -8.70 -14.96 -45.09
N ASN A 1102 -7.87 -14.12 -45.73
CA ASN A 1102 -7.85 -14.00 -47.19
C ASN A 1102 -6.56 -13.32 -47.70
N ALA A 1103 -5.72 -14.08 -48.40
CA ALA A 1103 -4.46 -13.64 -48.98
C ALA A 1103 -4.59 -12.67 -50.19
N SER A 1104 -5.71 -11.95 -50.35
CA SER A 1104 -5.88 -11.07 -51.52
C SER A 1104 -6.81 -9.87 -51.37
N ASP A 1105 -7.19 -9.41 -50.18
CA ASP A 1105 -7.89 -8.12 -50.10
C ASP A 1105 -7.53 -7.32 -48.85
N THR A 1106 -7.48 -6.01 -49.05
CA THR A 1106 -7.03 -4.97 -48.13
C THR A 1106 -7.76 -5.10 -46.77
N ALA A 1107 -7.02 -4.98 -45.66
CA ALA A 1107 -7.50 -5.03 -44.27
C ALA A 1107 -8.49 -3.90 -43.86
N GLY A 1108 -9.25 -3.36 -44.81
CA GLY A 1108 -10.10 -2.18 -44.61
C GLY A 1108 -11.46 -2.47 -44.01
N ASN A 1109 -11.74 -3.70 -43.55
CA ASN A 1109 -13.09 -4.14 -43.19
C ASN A 1109 -13.15 -4.92 -41.85
N LEU A 1110 -12.26 -4.72 -40.88
CA LEU A 1110 -12.45 -5.23 -39.51
C LEU A 1110 -12.52 -4.04 -38.57
N ASN A 1111 -13.68 -3.78 -37.94
CA ASN A 1111 -13.83 -2.56 -37.15
C ASN A 1111 -13.22 -2.71 -35.75
N VAL A 1112 -13.44 -3.85 -35.11
CA VAL A 1112 -12.96 -4.14 -33.75
C VAL A 1112 -12.57 -5.62 -33.64
N ILE A 1113 -11.42 -5.87 -33.02
CA ILE A 1113 -10.95 -7.19 -32.60
C ILE A 1113 -10.92 -7.24 -31.08
N THR A 1114 -11.55 -8.28 -30.53
CA THR A 1114 -11.42 -8.64 -29.13
C THR A 1114 -10.68 -9.97 -29.05
N ALA A 1115 -9.59 -10.06 -28.29
CA ALA A 1115 -8.87 -11.31 -28.07
C ALA A 1115 -8.50 -11.49 -26.59
N VAL A 1116 -8.62 -12.73 -26.11
CA VAL A 1116 -8.27 -13.16 -24.75
C VAL A 1116 -7.31 -14.33 -24.85
N PHE A 1117 -6.20 -14.26 -24.12
CA PHE A 1117 -5.10 -15.22 -24.14
C PHE A 1117 -5.03 -15.96 -22.80
N PHE A 1118 -4.78 -17.27 -22.87
CA PHE A 1118 -4.71 -18.19 -21.74
C PHE A 1118 -3.39 -18.96 -21.80
N GLY A 1119 -2.68 -19.07 -20.68
CA GLY A 1119 -1.38 -19.75 -20.61
C GLY A 1119 -0.60 -19.28 -19.38
N GLU A 1120 0.60 -19.83 -19.19
CA GLU A 1120 1.50 -19.41 -18.10
C GLU A 1120 2.44 -18.30 -18.61
N LEU A 1121 2.57 -17.22 -17.84
CA LEU A 1121 3.50 -16.14 -18.14
C LEU A 1121 4.93 -16.49 -17.70
N GLU A 1122 5.94 -15.86 -18.30
CA GLU A 1122 7.31 -15.96 -17.82
C GLU A 1122 7.44 -15.40 -16.41
N GLY A 1123 7.89 -16.23 -15.47
CA GLY A 1123 8.00 -15.88 -14.05
C GLY A 1123 6.85 -16.39 -13.17
N GLU A 1124 5.77 -16.93 -13.75
CA GLU A 1124 4.71 -17.66 -13.03
C GLU A 1124 5.07 -19.12 -12.74
#